data_AF-A0A974CW90-F1
#
_entry.id   AF-A0A974CW90-F1
#
_cell.length_a   1.000
_cell.length_b   1.000
_cell.length_c   1.000
_cell.angle_alpha   90.00
_cell.angle_beta   90.00
_cell.angle_gamma   90.00
#
_symmetry.space_group_name_H-M   'P 1'
#
loop_
_entity.id
_entity.type
_entity.pdbx_description
1 polymer ?
#
loop_
_entity_poly.entity_id
_entity_poly.type
_entity_poly.pdbx_seq_one_letter_code
_entity_poly.pdbx_strand_id
1 'polypeptide(L)'
;MNNCDLEKLSVPGVKLEPTFRADITTYRATVPSCITQIKVDALTSDTGASYTLLGSGGSKLITLKDGVNTVTVEVTAEDGTVKKYVLEVTKISADQALLHGIKLPEDLQLVPPFASDVYEYACTIPDSQSCICINPYAQDSEMKVTVNGSNDIKPVALALGDTLIEVQVTSANGTKSQIYLIIVTRKQLPCCVTFPEAKDQMTYECPVSLTAFYRPISIKGSDPSHTLSSPYMDLLTQKSKRNPFDDTPFSENWRIPEYELDMKMSSASVSCIYYYRGCTAIMKLSEFGHHARICSFKPLIVLDAKTVTESEWYKKEESGTTKIELPIKHIIQERNWEKRLQGYNDSQLDILCSQAEEQIRLYKQRLPKPGDVLHYKDGMSPLDALHQAAIAYASAIKLQPKNPEYHFHLGMVLEEHFHASEIYGLKQKAKEDTPEYCNAKATGKDEEIQAICKLHGFSGRPSLEQQLKALDLEYHQLKEQGQSSRADYIQNLYAWKSKQAGKFVQSVVDEDNPLAQAFLKYQDALLLSPDNWQYQFHVGRHLLMQRRNRDALILLQNALALRPASAITRCYAALALLEQDDGPGSRIKESINYLHQGMEKMITDLFTAQESPNLLHAENPLSLLHVQPLRGFLRLGRLLKETPVQPAACVMSSNQILHLVADWAAKAICQCSHRGEVSQDLEWILLESSFSLLQFLSQESPDKEAWIRKRCHGMTALLKFSCIPPCKELLDMQEKVCQIGAIASPCSSFSLYLLGVAQLARYDNNPCSAEAQLALQDAVLSFKASINLENMPTKGPPPAELTSQKWWQGYKSAIEEKAQRVMPQVCDKGKQAAPATVCTEGAPKGRGVAPKSRGPISASKPLQTAKKAATMLPGGSHPKAGSVSTSRGRGTSGFSSNKTAVTPKPKPPLNPKSCVKAVKEEPQQLPATEDTTVPESKPVEETPDVPATMNVSSYLHRLGLARALARTKETTSDASALYQQVIRMAPEVHDAYIELAELLLSTDPLAAVDVYCQYPQKPEQEQSFDDAFIPGEIVRLLIKCETYDDPRLPINMISYGKIMGIGCLEKYIHILEEKCKTKTLKAVYAGIHNKPVDDKDLQSFFRFKCWI
;
A
#
# COMPACT_ATOMS: atom_id res chain seq x y z
N MET A 1 -36.82 -9.00 74.48
CA MET A 1 -37.17 -8.54 73.12
C MET A 1 -36.47 -9.42 72.10
N ASN A 2 -36.96 -9.46 70.86
CA ASN A 2 -36.47 -10.36 69.80
C ASN A 2 -35.71 -9.63 68.67
N ASN A 3 -35.37 -8.35 68.87
CA ASN A 3 -34.69 -7.56 67.86
C ASN A 3 -33.19 -7.87 67.83
N CYS A 4 -32.73 -8.48 66.75
CA CYS A 4 -31.34 -8.89 66.52
C CYS A 4 -30.66 -8.07 65.40
N ASP A 5 -31.16 -6.86 65.11
CA ASP A 5 -30.59 -5.98 64.09
C ASP A 5 -29.39 -5.15 64.61
N LEU A 6 -28.50 -4.77 63.69
CA LEU A 6 -27.47 -3.76 63.92
C LEU A 6 -28.00 -2.37 63.53
N GLU A 7 -27.81 -1.37 64.39
CA GLU A 7 -27.96 0.05 64.06
C GLU A 7 -26.78 0.52 63.17
N LYS A 8 -25.60 -0.09 63.37
CA LYS A 8 -24.37 0.27 62.67
C LYS A 8 -23.46 -0.93 62.48
N LEU A 9 -22.87 -1.03 61.28
CA LEU A 9 -21.63 -1.77 61.02
C LEU A 9 -20.67 -0.87 60.23
N SER A 10 -19.42 -0.77 60.68
CA SER A 10 -18.41 0.06 60.02
C SER A 10 -17.00 -0.43 60.29
N VAL A 11 -16.09 -0.20 59.34
CA VAL A 11 -14.65 -0.38 59.51
C VAL A 11 -13.99 1.00 59.28
N PRO A 12 -13.38 1.64 60.30
CA PRO A 12 -12.77 2.96 60.14
C PRO A 12 -11.71 2.98 59.04
N GLY A 13 -11.81 3.95 58.13
CA GLY A 13 -10.90 4.08 56.98
C GLY A 13 -11.22 3.18 55.78
N VAL A 14 -12.22 2.29 55.88
CA VAL A 14 -12.55 1.32 54.81
C VAL A 14 -14.02 1.44 54.42
N LYS A 15 -14.30 1.56 53.12
CA LYS A 15 -15.66 1.61 52.58
C LYS A 15 -16.25 0.20 52.53
N LEU A 16 -17.47 0.03 53.04
CA LEU A 16 -18.25 -1.20 52.88
C LEU A 16 -19.12 -1.11 51.61
N GLU A 17 -19.22 -2.23 50.90
CA GLU A 17 -20.07 -2.36 49.71
C GLU A 17 -21.01 -3.57 49.86
N PRO A 18 -22.35 -3.38 49.85
CA PRO A 18 -23.06 -2.10 49.79
C PRO A 18 -22.88 -1.26 51.08
N THR A 19 -23.32 0.00 51.05
CA THR A 19 -23.43 0.82 52.26
C THR A 19 -24.31 0.12 53.32
N PHE A 20 -23.93 0.21 54.60
CA PHE A 20 -24.61 -0.50 55.67
C PHE A 20 -26.12 -0.18 55.77
N ARG A 21 -26.93 -1.23 55.96
CA ARG A 21 -28.37 -1.21 56.26
C ARG A 21 -28.72 -2.46 57.07
N ALA A 22 -29.58 -2.33 58.08
CA ALA A 22 -29.93 -3.44 58.98
C ALA A 22 -30.53 -4.68 58.28
N ASP A 23 -31.15 -4.53 57.11
CA ASP A 23 -31.75 -5.61 56.33
C ASP A 23 -30.74 -6.40 55.46
N ILE A 24 -29.55 -5.87 55.22
CA ILE A 24 -28.52 -6.54 54.40
C ILE A 24 -27.53 -7.28 55.29
N THR A 25 -27.40 -8.60 55.09
CA THR A 25 -26.57 -9.48 55.93
C THR A 25 -25.17 -9.78 55.38
N THR A 26 -24.78 -9.23 54.22
CA THR A 26 -23.47 -9.50 53.60
C THR A 26 -22.84 -8.22 53.05
N TYR A 27 -21.57 -8.01 53.40
CA TYR A 27 -20.76 -6.84 53.03
C TYR A 27 -19.39 -7.25 52.50
N ARG A 28 -18.91 -6.49 51.52
CA ARG A 28 -17.57 -6.62 50.94
C ARG A 28 -16.74 -5.38 51.21
N ALA A 29 -15.44 -5.56 51.35
CA ALA A 29 -14.46 -4.48 51.45
C ALA A 29 -13.10 -4.94 50.91
N THR A 30 -12.27 -4.00 50.46
CA THR A 30 -10.90 -4.27 50.00
C THR A 30 -9.93 -3.31 50.69
N VAL A 31 -8.75 -3.81 51.08
CA VAL A 31 -7.71 -3.03 51.78
C VAL A 31 -6.31 -3.20 51.16
N PRO A 32 -5.47 -2.15 51.15
CA PRO A 32 -4.06 -2.25 50.77
C PRO A 32 -3.26 -3.24 51.62
N SER A 33 -2.17 -3.76 51.06
CA SER A 33 -1.30 -4.76 51.69
C SER A 33 -0.62 -4.29 52.99
N CYS A 34 -0.45 -2.97 53.15
CA CYS A 34 0.07 -2.36 54.38
C CYS A 34 -0.90 -2.43 55.58
N ILE A 35 -2.19 -2.68 55.35
CA ILE A 35 -3.19 -2.83 56.41
C ILE A 35 -3.14 -4.27 56.96
N THR A 36 -2.38 -4.45 58.03
CA THR A 36 -2.22 -5.74 58.74
C THR A 36 -3.41 -6.07 59.66
N GLN A 37 -4.12 -5.05 60.14
CA GLN A 37 -5.28 -5.20 61.03
C GLN A 37 -6.38 -4.20 60.69
N ILE A 38 -7.64 -4.63 60.84
CA ILE A 38 -8.83 -3.76 60.77
C ILE A 38 -9.56 -3.74 62.12
N LYS A 39 -10.33 -2.68 62.37
CA LYS A 39 -11.22 -2.56 63.52
C LYS A 39 -12.68 -2.65 63.06
N VAL A 40 -13.45 -3.58 63.61
CA VAL A 40 -14.90 -3.69 63.34
C VAL A 40 -15.67 -2.97 64.45
N ASP A 41 -16.31 -1.86 64.09
CA ASP A 41 -17.20 -1.09 64.96
C ASP A 41 -18.66 -1.37 64.58
N ALA A 42 -19.30 -2.22 65.38
CA ALA A 42 -20.71 -2.57 65.30
C ALA A 42 -21.50 -2.08 66.54
N LEU A 43 -22.79 -1.79 66.35
CA LEU A 43 -23.76 -1.36 67.38
C LEU A 43 -25.11 -2.02 67.12
N THR A 44 -25.74 -2.60 68.14
CA THR A 44 -27.07 -3.23 68.07
C THR A 44 -28.19 -2.19 68.08
N SER A 45 -29.30 -2.48 67.39
CA SER A 45 -30.50 -1.63 67.40
C SER A 45 -31.33 -1.75 68.69
N ASP A 46 -31.06 -2.78 69.50
CA ASP A 46 -31.69 -3.03 70.79
C ASP A 46 -30.62 -2.97 71.89
N THR A 47 -30.93 -2.31 73.00
CA THR A 47 -30.04 -2.17 74.16
C THR A 47 -29.95 -3.44 75.00
N GLY A 48 -30.91 -4.36 74.88
CA GLY A 48 -30.87 -5.70 75.48
C GLY A 48 -30.16 -6.74 74.59
N ALA A 49 -29.96 -6.44 73.30
CA ALA A 49 -29.21 -7.32 72.40
C ALA A 49 -27.69 -7.20 72.58
N SER A 50 -26.99 -8.29 72.34
CA SER A 50 -25.53 -8.37 72.35
C SER A 50 -24.98 -8.82 71.00
N TYR A 51 -23.69 -8.62 70.73
CA TYR A 51 -23.05 -9.17 69.54
C TYR A 51 -21.70 -9.82 69.85
N THR A 52 -21.36 -10.87 69.09
CA THR A 52 -20.05 -11.50 69.09
C THR A 52 -19.40 -11.39 67.71
N LEU A 53 -18.05 -11.43 67.68
CA LEU A 53 -17.28 -11.48 66.44
C LEU A 53 -16.69 -12.88 66.27
N LEU A 54 -17.39 -13.69 65.48
CA LEU A 54 -16.99 -15.04 65.14
C LEU A 54 -15.84 -14.98 64.11
N GLY A 55 -14.80 -15.77 64.36
CA GLY A 55 -13.56 -15.79 63.57
C GLY A 55 -12.41 -14.95 64.12
N SER A 56 -12.67 -13.92 64.94
CA SER A 56 -11.63 -13.05 65.54
C SER A 56 -11.32 -13.33 67.01
N GLY A 57 -11.86 -14.41 67.59
CA GLY A 57 -11.75 -14.69 69.02
C GLY A 57 -12.47 -13.66 69.90
N GLY A 58 -13.50 -12.98 69.38
CA GLY A 58 -14.20 -11.89 70.06
C GLY A 58 -13.47 -10.54 70.03
N SER A 59 -12.26 -10.46 69.48
CA SER A 59 -11.53 -9.19 69.34
C SER A 59 -12.18 -8.27 68.30
N LYS A 60 -12.30 -6.98 68.63
CA LYS A 60 -12.70 -5.93 67.67
C LYS A 60 -11.60 -5.59 66.67
N LEU A 61 -10.33 -5.88 67.00
CA LEU A 61 -9.20 -5.79 66.06
C LEU A 61 -8.97 -7.17 65.43
N ILE A 62 -8.95 -7.22 64.10
CA ILE A 62 -8.91 -8.46 63.32
C ILE A 62 -7.66 -8.41 62.44
N THR A 63 -6.76 -9.37 62.63
CA THR A 63 -5.53 -9.48 61.82
C THR A 63 -5.85 -10.14 60.49
N LEU A 64 -5.46 -9.49 59.40
CA LEU A 64 -5.77 -9.92 58.05
C LEU A 64 -4.62 -10.72 57.43
N LYS A 65 -4.97 -11.84 56.81
CA LYS A 65 -4.11 -12.58 55.87
C LYS A 65 -4.34 -12.03 54.47
N ASP A 66 -3.41 -12.27 53.56
CA ASP A 66 -3.58 -11.91 52.14
C ASP A 66 -4.74 -12.72 51.53
N GLY A 67 -5.53 -12.10 50.65
CA GLY A 67 -6.77 -12.66 50.12
C GLY A 67 -8.01 -12.33 50.96
N VAL A 68 -9.06 -13.15 50.86
CA VAL A 68 -10.36 -12.91 51.49
C VAL A 68 -10.36 -13.35 52.96
N ASN A 69 -10.73 -12.43 53.86
CA ASN A 69 -10.90 -12.68 55.29
C ASN A 69 -12.38 -12.52 55.64
N THR A 70 -13.04 -13.60 56.01
CA THR A 70 -14.47 -13.58 56.40
C THR A 70 -14.61 -13.38 57.90
N VAL A 71 -15.35 -12.34 58.29
CA VAL A 71 -15.72 -12.02 59.67
C VAL A 71 -17.23 -12.16 59.79
N THR A 72 -17.74 -12.83 60.83
CA THR A 72 -19.20 -12.89 61.06
C THR A 72 -19.55 -12.22 62.38
N VAL A 73 -20.35 -11.16 62.30
CA VAL A 73 -20.98 -10.51 63.46
C VAL A 73 -22.26 -11.27 63.77
N GLU A 74 -22.30 -11.95 64.91
CA GLU A 74 -23.48 -12.68 65.38
C GLU A 74 -24.17 -11.84 66.46
N VAL A 75 -25.36 -11.32 66.14
CA VAL A 75 -26.20 -10.56 67.07
C VAL A 75 -27.20 -11.50 67.73
N THR A 76 -27.29 -11.46 69.05
CA THR A 76 -28.22 -12.26 69.87
C THR A 76 -29.12 -11.32 70.67
N ALA A 77 -30.44 -11.42 70.47
CA ALA A 77 -31.45 -10.69 71.23
C ALA A 77 -31.69 -11.33 72.62
N GLU A 78 -32.39 -10.62 73.50
CA GLU A 78 -32.65 -11.07 74.88
C GLU A 78 -33.38 -12.44 74.98
N ASP A 79 -34.18 -12.78 73.97
CA ASP A 79 -34.91 -14.05 73.89
C ASP A 79 -34.12 -15.22 73.27
N GLY A 80 -32.86 -14.97 72.86
CA GLY A 80 -32.02 -15.93 72.17
C GLY A 80 -32.19 -15.96 70.65
N THR A 81 -32.97 -15.06 70.05
CA THR A 81 -33.04 -14.91 68.58
C THR A 81 -31.71 -14.40 68.03
N VAL A 82 -31.18 -15.08 67.01
CA VAL A 82 -29.85 -14.79 66.43
C VAL A 82 -29.94 -14.35 64.97
N LYS A 83 -29.22 -13.28 64.61
CA LYS A 83 -29.00 -12.82 63.22
C LYS A 83 -27.51 -12.64 62.96
N LYS A 84 -27.08 -12.90 61.73
CA LYS A 84 -25.66 -12.89 61.33
C LYS A 84 -25.41 -11.90 60.20
N TYR A 85 -24.38 -11.08 60.37
CA TYR A 85 -23.86 -10.17 59.36
C TYR A 85 -22.46 -10.61 58.96
N VAL A 86 -22.27 -10.96 57.70
CA VAL A 86 -21.00 -11.43 57.13
C VAL A 86 -20.27 -10.24 56.49
N LEU A 87 -19.01 -10.07 56.85
CA LEU A 87 -18.10 -9.07 56.29
C LEU A 87 -16.92 -9.80 55.66
N GLU A 88 -16.80 -9.75 54.34
CA GLU A 88 -15.67 -10.28 53.58
C GLU A 88 -14.69 -9.15 53.25
N VAL A 89 -13.51 -9.16 53.89
CA VAL A 89 -12.45 -8.17 53.66
C VAL A 89 -11.30 -8.79 52.87
N THR A 90 -11.13 -8.35 51.63
CA THR A 90 -10.04 -8.76 50.75
C THR A 90 -8.81 -7.88 51.02
N LYS A 91 -7.73 -8.48 51.54
CA LYS A 91 -6.43 -7.81 51.64
C LYS A 91 -5.62 -8.08 50.39
N ILE A 92 -5.17 -7.02 49.73
CA ILE A 92 -4.26 -7.11 48.58
C ILE A 92 -2.92 -7.70 49.05
N SER A 93 -2.30 -8.57 48.25
CA SER A 93 -1.03 -9.19 48.63
C SER A 93 0.15 -8.25 48.36
N ALA A 94 1.06 -8.15 49.33
CA ALA A 94 2.28 -7.33 49.19
C ALA A 94 3.22 -7.84 48.08
N ASP A 95 3.03 -9.09 47.69
CA ASP A 95 3.75 -9.87 46.67
C ASP A 95 3.20 -9.69 45.25
N GLN A 96 2.09 -8.97 45.08
CA GLN A 96 1.39 -8.77 43.81
C GLN A 96 1.99 -7.57 43.06
N ALA A 97 2.20 -7.70 41.75
CA ALA A 97 2.67 -6.63 40.87
C ALA A 97 1.74 -6.54 39.66
N LEU A 98 0.53 -6.03 39.84
CA LEU A 98 -0.48 -5.90 38.79
C LEU A 98 -1.12 -4.52 38.82
N LEU A 99 -1.38 -3.94 37.66
CA LEU A 99 -2.11 -2.68 37.54
C LEU A 99 -3.62 -2.92 37.70
N HIS A 100 -4.31 -1.94 38.27
CA HIS A 100 -5.79 -1.93 38.34
C HIS A 100 -6.40 -1.29 37.09
N GLY A 101 -5.69 -0.36 36.47
CA GLY A 101 -6.06 0.20 35.17
C GLY A 101 -5.03 1.17 34.61
N ILE A 102 -5.27 1.58 33.37
CA ILE A 102 -4.49 2.58 32.66
C ILE A 102 -5.47 3.59 32.04
N LYS A 103 -5.36 4.86 32.42
CA LYS A 103 -6.17 5.95 31.85
C LYS A 103 -5.38 6.66 30.76
N LEU A 104 -5.99 6.76 29.59
CA LEU A 104 -5.58 7.62 28.48
C LEU A 104 -6.37 8.95 28.55
N PRO A 105 -6.03 9.96 27.74
CA PRO A 105 -6.88 11.12 27.52
C PRO A 105 -8.28 10.72 27.01
N GLU A 106 -9.24 11.63 27.17
CA GLU A 106 -10.59 11.46 26.63
C GLU A 106 -10.57 11.22 25.10
N ASP A 107 -11.59 10.54 24.59
CA ASP A 107 -11.70 9.96 23.24
C ASP A 107 -10.76 8.78 22.90
N LEU A 108 -9.73 8.46 23.69
CA LEU A 108 -8.82 7.34 23.43
C LEU A 108 -9.14 6.07 24.24
N GLN A 109 -9.01 4.90 23.59
CA GLN A 109 -9.25 3.58 24.18
C GLN A 109 -8.07 2.64 23.90
N LEU A 110 -7.82 1.71 24.83
CA LEU A 110 -6.89 0.60 24.64
C LEU A 110 -7.57 -0.55 23.89
N VAL A 111 -6.81 -1.23 23.04
CA VAL A 111 -7.19 -2.45 22.34
C VAL A 111 -6.16 -3.54 22.70
N PRO A 112 -6.55 -4.65 23.34
CA PRO A 112 -7.87 -4.91 23.92
C PRO A 112 -8.22 -3.93 25.07
N PRO A 113 -9.49 -3.88 25.52
CA PRO A 113 -9.84 -3.19 26.77
C PRO A 113 -9.00 -3.72 27.95
N PHE A 114 -8.66 -2.85 28.90
CA PHE A 114 -7.73 -3.19 29.98
C PHE A 114 -8.21 -4.36 30.85
N ALA A 115 -7.35 -5.36 31.03
CA ALA A 115 -7.47 -6.47 31.96
C ALA A 115 -6.12 -6.70 32.67
N SER A 116 -6.12 -6.93 33.98
CA SER A 116 -4.88 -6.94 34.79
C SER A 116 -3.87 -8.03 34.41
N ASP A 117 -4.35 -9.10 33.77
CA ASP A 117 -3.63 -10.28 33.27
C ASP A 117 -3.20 -10.17 31.79
N VAL A 118 -3.60 -9.11 31.09
CA VAL A 118 -3.16 -8.81 29.72
C VAL A 118 -2.02 -7.79 29.76
N TYR A 119 -0.88 -8.15 29.18
CA TYR A 119 0.37 -7.39 29.24
C TYR A 119 0.73 -6.63 27.96
N GLU A 120 -0.03 -6.80 26.88
CA GLU A 120 0.18 -6.11 25.60
C GLU A 120 -1.08 -5.36 25.17
N TYR A 121 -0.92 -4.09 24.82
CA TYR A 121 -1.98 -3.19 24.37
C TYR A 121 -1.54 -2.36 23.17
N ALA A 122 -2.50 -1.95 22.36
CA ALA A 122 -2.33 -0.90 21.37
C ALA A 122 -3.36 0.24 21.58
N CYS A 123 -3.02 1.45 21.12
CA CYS A 123 -4.01 2.50 20.89
C CYS A 123 -3.60 3.36 19.68
N THR A 124 -4.59 3.81 18.90
CA THR A 124 -4.36 4.63 17.70
C THR A 124 -4.73 6.09 17.93
N ILE A 125 -3.85 7.02 17.57
CA ILE A 125 -4.04 8.47 17.79
C ILE A 125 -4.00 9.29 16.49
N PRO A 126 -4.57 10.51 16.45
CA PRO A 126 -4.50 11.40 15.28
C PRO A 126 -3.07 11.86 14.91
N ASP A 127 -2.83 12.10 13.62
CA ASP A 127 -1.55 12.57 13.05
C ASP A 127 -1.02 13.89 13.66
N SER A 128 -1.88 14.68 14.31
CA SER A 128 -1.53 15.96 14.93
C SER A 128 -1.07 15.87 16.38
N GLN A 129 -1.21 14.71 17.04
CA GLN A 129 -0.75 14.52 18.41
C GLN A 129 0.70 14.02 18.43
N SER A 130 1.62 14.84 18.96
CA SER A 130 3.05 14.54 19.07
C SER A 130 3.48 13.98 20.43
N CYS A 131 2.55 13.91 21.39
CA CYS A 131 2.76 13.32 22.71
C CYS A 131 1.45 12.81 23.30
N ILE A 132 1.54 11.91 24.29
CA ILE A 132 0.40 11.37 25.06
C ILE A 132 0.70 11.36 26.56
N CYS A 133 -0.29 11.68 27.38
CA CYS A 133 -0.22 11.50 28.83
C CYS A 133 -0.87 10.16 29.20
N ILE A 134 -0.10 9.25 29.81
CA ILE A 134 -0.59 7.94 30.25
C ILE A 134 -0.58 7.92 31.77
N ASN A 135 -1.73 7.58 32.37
CA ASN A 135 -1.94 7.59 33.81
C ASN A 135 -2.30 6.17 34.31
N PRO A 136 -1.28 5.32 34.52
CA PRO A 136 -1.46 3.98 35.07
C PRO A 136 -1.67 4.05 36.59
N TYR A 137 -2.49 3.15 37.14
CA TYR A 137 -2.76 3.10 38.57
C TYR A 137 -2.85 1.65 39.07
N ALA A 138 -2.16 1.39 40.18
CA ALA A 138 -2.25 0.13 40.92
C ALA A 138 -3.47 0.13 41.85
N GLN A 139 -3.83 -1.05 42.37
CA GLN A 139 -4.92 -1.20 43.35
C GLN A 139 -4.44 -0.89 44.80
N ASP A 140 -3.12 -0.92 45.02
CA ASP A 140 -2.45 -0.69 46.29
C ASP A 140 -1.58 0.57 46.19
N SER A 141 -1.57 1.41 47.23
CA SER A 141 -0.80 2.66 47.28
C SER A 141 0.71 2.46 47.37
N GLU A 142 1.15 1.29 47.88
CA GLU A 142 2.57 1.00 48.09
C GLU A 142 3.26 0.40 46.84
N MET A 143 2.49 0.00 45.82
CA MET A 143 3.04 -0.47 44.55
C MET A 143 3.63 0.71 43.75
N LYS A 144 4.86 0.52 43.28
CA LYS A 144 5.56 1.54 42.48
C LYS A 144 5.27 1.33 41.00
N VAL A 145 4.84 2.38 40.31
CA VAL A 145 4.55 2.35 38.87
C VAL A 145 5.41 3.40 38.17
N THR A 146 6.07 3.00 37.09
CA THR A 146 6.84 3.88 36.21
C THR A 146 6.39 3.77 34.77
N VAL A 147 6.47 4.86 34.01
CA VAL A 147 6.26 4.90 32.56
C VAL A 147 7.59 5.25 31.90
N ASN A 148 8.13 4.37 31.04
CA ASN A 148 9.48 4.48 30.46
C ASN A 148 10.55 4.83 31.51
N GLY A 149 10.50 4.17 32.69
CA GLY A 149 11.39 4.41 33.83
C GLY A 149 11.15 5.69 34.64
N SER A 150 10.21 6.56 34.24
CA SER A 150 9.82 7.77 34.99
C SER A 150 8.75 7.47 36.03
N ASN A 151 8.94 7.91 37.28
CA ASN A 151 7.88 7.96 38.30
C ASN A 151 6.90 9.12 38.07
N ASP A 152 7.34 10.18 37.37
CA ASP A 152 6.50 11.37 37.12
C ASP A 152 5.59 11.14 35.92
N ILE A 153 4.29 11.43 36.06
CA ILE A 153 3.35 11.50 34.93
C ILE A 153 3.69 12.72 34.07
N LYS A 154 4.35 12.47 32.94
CA LYS A 154 4.75 13.47 31.94
C LYS A 154 4.22 13.06 30.56
N PRO A 155 4.00 14.01 29.63
CA PRO A 155 3.69 13.67 28.25
C PRO A 155 4.84 12.87 27.62
N VAL A 156 4.57 11.64 27.20
CA VAL A 156 5.53 10.82 26.44
C VAL A 156 5.54 11.33 25.00
N ALA A 157 6.70 11.73 24.49
CA ALA A 157 6.86 12.14 23.10
C ALA A 157 6.76 10.92 22.16
N LEU A 158 6.15 11.11 21.00
CA LEU A 158 5.80 10.02 20.09
C LEU A 158 6.47 10.14 18.72
N ALA A 159 6.76 8.98 18.15
CA ALA A 159 7.16 8.78 16.77
C ALA A 159 6.03 9.17 15.78
N LEU A 160 6.25 8.96 14.48
CA LEU A 160 5.22 9.18 13.47
C LEU A 160 4.45 7.90 13.12
N GLY A 161 5.10 6.74 13.24
CA GLY A 161 4.45 5.43 13.25
C GLY A 161 4.13 4.94 14.66
N ASP A 162 4.82 3.88 15.08
CA ASP A 162 4.58 3.19 16.36
C ASP A 162 5.59 3.65 17.42
N THR A 163 5.09 3.98 18.61
CA THR A 163 5.93 4.19 19.80
C THR A 163 5.62 3.12 20.84
N LEU A 164 6.61 2.29 21.16
CA LEU A 164 6.52 1.36 22.29
C LEU A 164 6.69 2.14 23.60
N ILE A 165 5.77 1.92 24.55
CA ILE A 165 5.81 2.50 25.89
C ILE A 165 5.73 1.36 26.92
N GLU A 166 6.69 1.35 27.84
CA GLU A 166 6.80 0.36 28.90
C GLU A 166 6.22 0.93 30.20
N VAL A 167 5.20 0.28 30.74
CA VAL A 167 4.65 0.58 32.06
C VAL A 167 5.04 -0.53 33.01
N GLN A 168 6.05 -0.30 33.83
CA GLN A 168 6.51 -1.24 34.85
C GLN A 168 5.78 -0.97 36.17
N VAL A 169 5.10 -1.99 36.71
CA VAL A 169 4.63 -2.02 38.10
C VAL A 169 5.55 -2.92 38.93
N THR A 170 5.81 -2.52 40.17
CA THR A 170 6.59 -3.27 41.15
C THR A 170 5.77 -3.45 42.42
N SER A 171 5.81 -4.66 42.98
CA SER A 171 5.04 -5.05 44.16
C SER A 171 5.37 -4.19 45.37
N ALA A 172 4.43 -4.09 46.31
CA ALA A 172 4.58 -3.26 47.51
C ALA A 172 5.84 -3.61 48.34
N ASN A 173 6.23 -4.89 48.36
CA ASN A 173 7.46 -5.35 49.02
C ASN A 173 8.72 -5.34 48.12
N GLY A 174 8.63 -4.93 46.86
CA GLY A 174 9.74 -4.86 45.91
C GLY A 174 10.26 -6.21 45.39
N THR A 175 9.60 -7.33 45.69
CA THR A 175 10.08 -8.67 45.31
C THR A 175 9.77 -9.06 43.87
N LYS A 176 8.75 -8.46 43.23
CA LYS A 176 8.34 -8.75 41.86
C LYS A 176 8.07 -7.46 41.09
N SER A 177 8.38 -7.48 39.80
CA SER A 177 7.92 -6.47 38.85
C SER A 177 7.21 -7.15 37.68
N GLN A 178 6.25 -6.45 37.09
CA GLN A 178 5.57 -6.82 35.85
C GLN A 178 5.62 -5.63 34.90
N ILE A 179 5.78 -5.90 33.62
CA ILE A 179 5.75 -4.88 32.56
C ILE A 179 4.46 -5.05 31.76
N TYR A 180 3.84 -3.91 31.44
CA TYR A 180 2.76 -3.79 30.47
C TYR A 180 3.27 -2.96 29.29
N LEU A 181 3.15 -3.49 28.08
CA LEU A 181 3.58 -2.84 26.84
C LEU A 181 2.39 -2.14 26.19
N ILE A 182 2.57 -0.88 25.82
CA ILE A 182 1.58 -0.09 25.07
C ILE A 182 2.20 0.38 23.76
N ILE A 183 1.69 -0.13 22.64
CA ILE A 183 2.06 0.34 21.30
C ILE A 183 1.12 1.50 20.93
N VAL A 184 1.66 2.72 20.97
CA VAL A 184 0.93 3.92 20.54
C VAL A 184 1.21 4.15 19.04
N THR A 185 0.23 3.80 18.20
CA THR A 185 0.29 4.01 16.76
C THR A 185 -0.30 5.37 16.40
N ARG A 186 0.50 6.27 15.84
CA ARG A 186 0.00 7.53 15.29
C ARG A 186 -0.51 7.31 13.86
N LYS A 187 -1.65 7.92 13.49
CA LYS A 187 -2.16 7.87 12.09
C LYS A 187 -1.13 8.51 11.16
N GLN A 188 -0.88 7.88 10.01
CA GLN A 188 0.04 8.37 8.98
C GLN A 188 -0.34 9.79 8.53
N LEU A 189 0.65 10.65 8.29
CA LEU A 189 0.41 11.97 7.70
C LEU A 189 -0.34 11.85 6.36
N PRO A 190 -1.32 12.72 6.07
CA PRO A 190 -2.11 12.67 4.83
C PRO A 190 -1.35 13.10 3.57
N CYS A 191 -0.08 13.51 3.67
CA CYS A 191 0.71 14.03 2.57
C CYS A 191 2.19 13.63 2.67
N CYS A 192 2.94 13.76 1.58
CA CYS A 192 4.39 13.64 1.59
C CYS A 192 5.04 14.76 2.43
N VAL A 193 6.21 14.47 2.99
CA VAL A 193 7.12 15.46 3.59
C VAL A 193 8.38 15.59 2.75
N THR A 194 9.10 16.70 2.90
CA THR A 194 10.38 16.95 2.23
C THR A 194 11.42 17.31 3.28
N PHE A 195 12.49 16.52 3.36
CA PHE A 195 13.64 16.83 4.21
C PHE A 195 14.51 17.89 3.50
N PRO A 196 14.97 18.96 4.18
CA PRO A 196 15.88 19.95 3.58
C PRO A 196 17.24 19.35 3.21
N GLU A 197 17.68 18.34 3.95
CA GLU A 197 18.95 17.64 3.72
C GLU A 197 18.75 16.42 2.82
N ALA A 198 19.49 16.38 1.70
CA ALA A 198 19.43 15.27 0.76
C ALA A 198 19.87 13.92 1.37
N LYS A 199 20.69 13.95 2.43
CA LYS A 199 21.09 12.76 3.21
C LYS A 199 19.90 12.18 3.98
N ASP A 200 19.13 13.02 4.66
CA ASP A 200 17.91 12.62 5.38
C ASP A 200 16.85 12.11 4.41
N GLN A 201 16.62 12.82 3.29
CA GLN A 201 15.69 12.34 2.25
C GLN A 201 16.13 10.98 1.70
N MET A 202 17.40 10.78 1.34
CA MET A 202 17.90 9.48 0.86
C MET A 202 17.78 8.36 1.91
N THR A 203 18.00 8.68 3.20
CA THR A 203 17.92 7.72 4.30
C THR A 203 16.48 7.31 4.58
N TYR A 204 15.61 8.29 4.83
CA TYR A 204 14.26 8.08 5.36
C TYR A 204 13.15 7.93 4.29
N GLU A 205 13.46 8.12 3.01
CA GLU A 205 12.52 7.85 1.91
C GLU A 205 12.30 6.33 1.73
N CYS A 206 11.04 5.91 1.77
CA CYS A 206 10.60 4.55 1.47
C CYS A 206 10.76 4.25 -0.04
N PRO A 207 11.47 3.17 -0.44
CA PRO A 207 11.65 2.78 -1.84
C PRO A 207 10.38 2.66 -2.69
N VAL A 208 9.23 2.40 -2.05
CA VAL A 208 7.95 2.10 -2.73
C VAL A 208 7.08 3.34 -2.93
N SER A 209 6.75 4.08 -1.86
CA SER A 209 5.89 5.29 -1.97
C SER A 209 6.66 6.56 -2.29
N LEU A 210 7.99 6.51 -2.23
CA LEU A 210 8.87 7.67 -2.36
C LEU A 210 8.56 8.79 -1.34
N THR A 211 8.04 8.42 -0.17
CA THR A 211 7.76 9.31 0.96
C THR A 211 8.47 8.84 2.22
N ALA A 212 8.49 9.66 3.28
CA ALA A 212 9.09 9.25 4.55
C ALA A 212 8.48 7.92 5.05
N PHE A 213 9.29 7.08 5.69
CA PHE A 213 8.81 5.83 6.27
C PHE A 213 7.61 6.05 7.21
N TYR A 214 6.75 5.04 7.30
CA TYR A 214 5.66 4.99 8.26
C TYR A 214 5.60 3.59 8.84
N ARG A 215 5.83 3.45 10.16
CA ARG A 215 5.94 2.15 10.84
C ARG A 215 6.93 1.24 10.08
N PRO A 216 8.21 1.64 9.97
CA PRO A 216 9.20 0.93 9.15
C PRO A 216 9.39 -0.53 9.61
N ILE A 217 9.44 -1.45 8.65
CA ILE A 217 9.74 -2.87 8.83
C ILE A 217 10.91 -3.24 7.91
N SER A 218 11.93 -3.86 8.47
CA SER A 218 13.04 -4.48 7.75
C SER A 218 12.85 -5.99 7.58
N ILE A 219 13.46 -6.55 6.53
CA ILE A 219 13.51 -8.00 6.28
C ILE A 219 14.75 -8.59 6.98
N LYS A 220 14.52 -9.51 7.91
CA LYS A 220 15.56 -10.26 8.63
C LYS A 220 16.48 -11.03 7.67
N GLY A 221 17.76 -10.71 7.70
CA GLY A 221 18.81 -11.42 6.96
C GLY A 221 19.08 -10.91 5.54
N SER A 222 18.38 -9.87 5.06
CA SER A 222 18.73 -9.23 3.79
C SER A 222 19.94 -8.31 3.94
N ASP A 223 20.92 -8.39 3.03
CA ASP A 223 22.04 -7.44 2.92
C ASP A 223 22.03 -6.73 1.55
N PRO A 224 21.92 -5.39 1.48
CA PRO A 224 21.64 -4.47 2.59
C PRO A 224 20.25 -4.69 3.20
N SER A 225 19.99 -4.10 4.38
CA SER A 225 18.67 -4.20 5.02
C SER A 225 17.57 -3.58 4.14
N HIS A 226 16.58 -4.39 3.76
CA HIS A 226 15.45 -3.98 2.94
C HIS A 226 14.30 -3.48 3.82
N THR A 227 14.35 -2.20 4.19
CA THR A 227 13.30 -1.53 4.99
C THR A 227 12.21 -0.92 4.09
N LEU A 228 10.94 -1.16 4.44
CA LEU A 228 9.74 -0.52 3.85
C LEU A 228 8.81 0.00 4.96
N SER A 229 7.91 0.94 4.63
CA SER A 229 6.76 1.27 5.49
C SER A 229 5.83 0.06 5.60
N SER A 230 5.32 -0.25 6.80
CA SER A 230 4.47 -1.43 7.07
C SER A 230 3.40 -1.70 5.99
N PRO A 231 2.53 -0.74 5.61
CA PRO A 231 1.46 -1.01 4.64
C PRO A 231 1.96 -1.56 3.30
N TYR A 232 3.16 -1.17 2.87
CA TYR A 232 3.75 -1.61 1.60
C TYR A 232 4.55 -2.91 1.75
N MET A 233 5.08 -3.19 2.94
CA MET A 233 5.62 -4.51 3.28
C MET A 233 4.49 -5.55 3.33
N ASP A 234 3.35 -5.20 3.91
CA ASP A 234 2.13 -6.01 3.89
C ASP A 234 1.64 -6.22 2.46
N LEU A 235 1.56 -5.16 1.65
CA LEU A 235 1.16 -5.21 0.24
C LEU A 235 1.96 -6.22 -0.60
N LEU A 236 3.30 -6.16 -0.51
CA LEU A 236 4.19 -7.01 -1.32
C LEU A 236 4.28 -8.45 -0.82
N THR A 237 3.97 -8.70 0.46
CA THR A 237 4.11 -10.04 1.08
C THR A 237 2.80 -10.80 1.25
N GLN A 238 1.64 -10.14 1.03
CA GLN A 238 0.30 -10.76 1.11
C GLN A 238 0.14 -12.04 0.27
N LYS A 239 0.79 -12.11 -0.90
CA LYS A 239 0.72 -13.26 -1.83
C LYS A 239 1.98 -14.13 -1.86
N SER A 240 3.03 -13.78 -1.11
CA SER A 240 4.37 -14.34 -1.29
C SER A 240 5.05 -14.68 0.03
N LYS A 241 5.47 -15.95 0.18
CA LYS A 241 6.40 -16.38 1.24
C LYS A 241 7.87 -16.14 0.88
N ARG A 242 8.16 -15.39 -0.19
CA ARG A 242 9.49 -14.98 -0.64
C ARG A 242 9.68 -13.47 -0.54
N ASN A 243 10.88 -13.05 -0.19
CA ASN A 243 11.35 -11.66 -0.19
C ASN A 243 11.12 -11.02 -1.57
N PRO A 244 10.41 -9.88 -1.66
CA PRO A 244 10.09 -9.28 -2.94
C PRO A 244 11.31 -8.75 -3.71
N PHE A 245 12.45 -8.53 -3.05
CA PHE A 245 13.63 -7.90 -3.63
C PHE A 245 14.65 -8.86 -4.22
N ASP A 246 14.85 -10.05 -3.63
CA ASP A 246 15.87 -11.03 -4.04
C ASP A 246 15.31 -12.46 -4.30
N ASP A 247 14.01 -12.66 -4.09
CA ASP A 247 13.30 -13.94 -4.21
C ASP A 247 13.68 -15.04 -3.19
N THR A 248 14.46 -14.72 -2.16
CA THR A 248 14.78 -15.67 -1.08
C THR A 248 13.53 -16.03 -0.26
N PRO A 249 13.39 -17.27 0.22
CA PRO A 249 12.28 -17.64 1.12
C PRO A 249 12.41 -16.91 2.46
N PHE A 250 11.29 -16.43 3.00
CA PHE A 250 11.28 -15.77 4.31
C PHE A 250 11.62 -16.73 5.45
N SER A 251 12.44 -16.25 6.39
CA SER A 251 12.74 -16.96 7.64
C SER A 251 11.63 -16.78 8.69
N GLU A 252 11.65 -17.61 9.75
CA GLU A 252 10.78 -17.40 10.91
C GLU A 252 11.02 -16.03 11.54
N ASN A 253 9.93 -15.32 11.85
CA ASN A 253 9.95 -13.95 12.36
C ASN A 253 10.81 -13.00 11.49
N TRP A 254 10.58 -13.03 10.17
CA TRP A 254 11.31 -12.19 9.21
C TRP A 254 11.03 -10.68 9.32
N ARG A 255 9.90 -10.31 9.93
CA ARG A 255 9.46 -8.91 10.10
C ARG A 255 10.14 -8.29 11.32
N ILE A 256 11.00 -7.30 11.09
CA ILE A 256 11.67 -6.54 12.16
C ILE A 256 11.12 -5.11 12.18
N PRO A 257 10.33 -4.70 13.19
CA PRO A 257 9.91 -3.30 13.35
C PRO A 257 11.09 -2.40 13.77
N GLU A 258 11.30 -1.31 13.03
CA GLU A 258 12.46 -0.42 13.17
C GLU A 258 12.14 0.81 14.04
N TYR A 259 11.77 0.59 15.31
CA TYR A 259 11.36 1.66 16.23
C TYR A 259 12.42 2.76 16.40
N GLU A 260 13.71 2.40 16.43
CA GLU A 260 14.80 3.38 16.46
C GLU A 260 14.85 4.26 15.21
N LEU A 261 14.56 3.70 14.02
CA LEU A 261 14.55 4.44 12.77
C LEU A 261 13.39 5.44 12.72
N ASP A 262 12.19 5.02 13.15
CA ASP A 262 11.02 5.91 13.23
C ASP A 262 11.28 7.06 14.24
N MET A 263 11.91 6.79 15.39
CA MET A 263 12.29 7.83 16.36
C MET A 263 13.37 8.81 15.84
N LYS A 264 14.40 8.31 15.15
CA LYS A 264 15.45 9.14 14.52
C LYS A 264 14.86 10.02 13.42
N MET A 265 14.07 9.42 12.52
CA MET A 265 13.35 10.11 11.45
C MET A 265 12.34 11.13 11.98
N SER A 266 11.57 10.79 13.03
CA SER A 266 10.61 11.68 13.68
C SER A 266 11.26 12.92 14.29
N SER A 267 12.53 12.80 14.67
CA SER A 267 13.35 13.90 15.20
C SER A 267 14.04 14.74 14.10
N ALA A 268 14.07 14.26 12.86
CA ALA A 268 14.71 14.95 11.74
C ALA A 268 13.88 16.16 11.25
N SER A 269 14.56 17.09 10.58
CA SER A 269 13.97 18.35 10.14
C SER A 269 13.22 18.21 8.80
N VAL A 270 12.01 18.76 8.71
CA VAL A 270 11.21 18.80 7.47
C VAL A 270 10.71 20.20 7.15
N SER A 271 10.64 20.50 5.86
CA SER A 271 10.03 21.74 5.33
C SER A 271 8.51 21.65 5.37
N CYS A 272 7.85 22.77 5.64
CA CYS A 272 6.39 22.88 5.49
C CYS A 272 5.95 22.58 4.05
N ILE A 273 4.88 21.77 3.88
CA ILE A 273 4.29 21.48 2.56
C ILE A 273 3.89 22.75 1.80
N TYR A 274 3.48 23.81 2.51
CA TYR A 274 3.10 25.10 1.92
C TYR A 274 4.30 26.03 1.60
N TYR A 275 5.52 25.48 1.48
CA TYR A 275 6.70 26.24 1.04
C TYR A 275 6.49 26.94 -0.31
N TYR A 276 5.77 26.31 -1.25
CA TYR A 276 5.43 26.91 -2.54
C TYR A 276 4.52 28.15 -2.43
N ARG A 277 3.79 28.32 -1.31
CA ARG A 277 3.03 29.53 -0.94
C ARG A 277 3.84 30.55 -0.13
N GLY A 278 5.11 30.28 0.12
CA GLY A 278 6.02 31.15 0.88
C GLY A 278 6.27 30.74 2.34
N CYS A 279 5.78 29.58 2.79
CA CYS A 279 6.04 29.13 4.16
C CYS A 279 7.46 28.57 4.32
N THR A 280 8.38 29.37 4.85
CA THR A 280 9.79 28.99 5.12
C THR A 280 9.98 28.23 6.45
N ALA A 281 8.91 27.74 7.07
CA ALA A 281 9.00 27.04 8.34
C ALA A 281 9.66 25.66 8.18
N ILE A 282 10.64 25.39 9.03
CA ILE A 282 11.28 24.09 9.24
C ILE A 282 10.96 23.65 10.68
N MET A 283 10.58 22.39 10.85
CA MET A 283 10.17 21.80 12.14
C MET A 283 10.59 20.34 12.20
N LYS A 284 10.44 19.67 13.35
CA LYS A 284 10.62 18.21 13.38
C LYS A 284 9.48 17.52 12.65
N LEU A 285 9.76 16.36 12.07
CA LEU A 285 8.73 15.52 11.46
C LEU A 285 7.60 15.16 12.47
N SER A 286 7.94 14.92 13.74
CA SER A 286 6.98 14.69 14.82
C SER A 286 6.02 15.87 15.08
N GLU A 287 6.38 17.10 14.69
CA GLU A 287 5.62 18.34 14.92
C GLU A 287 4.80 18.76 13.68
N PHE A 288 5.16 18.25 12.49
CA PHE A 288 4.63 18.67 11.19
C PHE A 288 3.09 18.54 11.06
N GLY A 289 2.50 17.45 11.53
CA GLY A 289 1.04 17.21 11.43
C GLY A 289 0.18 18.25 12.17
N HIS A 290 0.70 18.80 13.27
CA HIS A 290 0.07 19.93 13.96
C HIS A 290 0.26 21.22 13.14
N HIS A 291 1.50 21.53 12.73
CA HIS A 291 1.83 22.74 11.97
C HIS A 291 0.99 22.87 10.68
N ALA A 292 0.86 21.80 9.89
CA ALA A 292 0.12 21.84 8.63
C ALA A 292 -1.34 22.29 8.81
N ARG A 293 -2.00 21.83 9.87
CA ARG A 293 -3.39 22.19 10.20
C ARG A 293 -3.55 23.66 10.59
N ILE A 294 -2.55 24.26 11.27
CA ILE A 294 -2.61 25.65 11.77
C ILE A 294 -1.87 26.67 10.89
N CYS A 295 -1.15 26.23 9.84
CA CYS A 295 -0.29 27.09 9.04
C CYS A 295 -1.06 28.25 8.38
N SER A 296 -0.54 29.47 8.51
CA SER A 296 -1.14 30.68 7.90
C SER A 296 -1.06 30.71 6.37
N PHE A 297 -0.22 29.87 5.77
CA PHE A 297 -0.04 29.75 4.32
C PHE A 297 -0.86 28.62 3.69
N LYS A 298 -1.71 27.92 4.46
CA LYS A 298 -2.56 26.86 3.90
C LYS A 298 -3.57 27.43 2.88
N PRO A 299 -4.00 26.64 1.88
CA PRO A 299 -4.99 27.07 0.89
C PRO A 299 -6.31 27.54 1.50
N LEU A 300 -6.98 28.48 0.83
CA LEU A 300 -8.33 28.91 1.20
C LEU A 300 -9.36 27.88 0.70
N ILE A 301 -10.27 27.49 1.59
CA ILE A 301 -11.35 26.52 1.30
C ILE A 301 -12.36 27.08 0.28
N VAL A 302 -12.51 28.42 0.24
CA VAL A 302 -13.35 29.14 -0.73
C VAL A 302 -12.45 29.84 -1.75
N LEU A 303 -12.67 29.53 -3.03
CA LEU A 303 -11.92 30.12 -4.15
C LEU A 303 -12.64 31.36 -4.70
N ASP A 304 -11.88 32.34 -5.21
CA ASP A 304 -12.46 33.52 -5.86
C ASP A 304 -13.17 33.12 -7.17
N ALA A 305 -14.48 33.41 -7.24
CA ALA A 305 -15.33 33.19 -8.40
C ALA A 305 -14.82 33.91 -9.67
N LYS A 306 -14.18 35.08 -9.53
CA LYS A 306 -13.68 35.89 -10.65
C LYS A 306 -12.71 35.13 -11.55
N THR A 307 -11.91 34.23 -10.98
CA THR A 307 -10.98 33.37 -11.74
C THR A 307 -11.66 32.37 -12.69
N VAL A 308 -13.00 32.28 -12.66
CA VAL A 308 -13.85 31.58 -13.63
C VAL A 308 -14.66 32.60 -14.44
N THR A 309 -15.39 33.52 -13.78
CA THR A 309 -16.33 34.43 -14.47
C THR A 309 -15.63 35.49 -15.34
N GLU A 310 -14.37 35.82 -15.07
CA GLU A 310 -13.59 36.72 -15.92
C GLU A 310 -12.91 36.00 -17.11
N SER A 311 -13.05 34.67 -17.24
CA SER A 311 -12.45 33.89 -18.33
C SER A 311 -13.06 34.16 -19.70
N GLU A 312 -12.30 33.86 -20.75
CA GLU A 312 -12.78 34.03 -22.14
C GLU A 312 -13.94 33.10 -22.52
N TRP A 313 -14.04 31.90 -21.93
CA TRP A 313 -15.10 30.96 -22.27
C TRP A 313 -16.41 31.35 -21.58
N TYR A 314 -16.35 31.67 -20.27
CA TYR A 314 -17.51 32.10 -19.50
C TYR A 314 -18.15 33.34 -20.14
N LYS A 315 -17.34 34.33 -20.55
CA LYS A 315 -17.82 35.53 -21.26
C LYS A 315 -18.44 35.25 -22.63
N LYS A 316 -18.07 34.16 -23.31
CA LYS A 316 -18.66 33.73 -24.59
C LYS A 316 -19.99 32.99 -24.37
N GLU A 317 -20.13 32.26 -23.27
CA GLU A 317 -21.39 31.65 -22.85
C GLU A 317 -22.37 32.71 -22.32
N GLU A 318 -21.93 33.62 -21.45
CA GLU A 318 -22.74 34.71 -20.86
C GLU A 318 -23.26 35.72 -21.90
N SER A 319 -22.53 35.92 -23.02
CA SER A 319 -22.98 36.76 -24.14
C SER A 319 -23.83 36.01 -25.17
N GLY A 320 -23.99 34.70 -25.04
CA GLY A 320 -24.88 33.89 -25.88
C GLY A 320 -26.25 33.73 -25.23
N THR A 321 -27.32 34.20 -25.88
CA THR A 321 -28.72 33.94 -25.46
C THR A 321 -29.19 32.51 -25.79
N THR A 322 -28.27 31.56 -25.79
CA THR A 322 -28.49 30.13 -25.96
C THR A 322 -29.02 29.51 -24.66
N LYS A 323 -30.15 28.81 -24.75
CA LYS A 323 -30.54 27.82 -23.73
C LYS A 323 -29.39 26.81 -23.58
N ILE A 324 -29.18 26.29 -22.38
CA ILE A 324 -28.22 25.21 -22.14
C ILE A 324 -28.72 23.95 -22.85
N GLU A 325 -28.20 23.68 -24.05
CA GLU A 325 -28.47 22.43 -24.76
C GLU A 325 -27.70 21.29 -24.09
N LEU A 326 -28.43 20.44 -23.38
CA LEU A 326 -27.86 19.23 -22.79
C LEU A 326 -27.39 18.30 -23.94
N PRO A 327 -26.10 17.90 -23.99
CA PRO A 327 -25.56 17.06 -25.08
C PRO A 327 -26.09 15.60 -25.05
N ILE A 328 -27.06 15.29 -24.19
CA ILE A 328 -27.55 13.94 -23.91
C ILE A 328 -28.96 13.78 -24.47
N LYS A 329 -29.11 12.82 -25.39
CA LYS A 329 -30.41 12.28 -25.80
C LYS A 329 -30.82 11.19 -24.81
N HIS A 330 -31.52 11.59 -23.75
CA HIS A 330 -32.05 10.69 -22.71
C HIS A 330 -33.57 10.87 -22.54
N ILE A 331 -34.24 9.83 -22.07
CA ILE A 331 -35.68 9.85 -21.77
C ILE A 331 -35.89 9.24 -20.39
N ILE A 332 -36.60 9.95 -19.51
CA ILE A 332 -37.00 9.43 -18.20
C ILE A 332 -38.01 8.31 -18.45
N GLN A 333 -37.64 7.08 -18.07
CA GLN A 333 -38.49 5.91 -18.16
C GLN A 333 -38.25 5.00 -16.96
N GLU A 334 -39.32 4.33 -16.50
CA GLU A 334 -39.28 3.40 -15.38
C GLU A 334 -38.76 2.03 -15.86
N ARG A 335 -37.68 1.53 -15.26
CA ARG A 335 -36.90 0.40 -15.82
C ARG A 335 -37.24 -0.94 -15.16
N ASN A 336 -36.93 -2.05 -15.84
CA ASN A 336 -37.29 -3.39 -15.36
C ASN A 336 -36.57 -3.78 -14.07
N TRP A 337 -35.29 -3.40 -13.91
CA TRP A 337 -34.53 -3.59 -12.67
C TRP A 337 -35.08 -2.72 -11.53
N GLU A 338 -35.47 -1.48 -11.84
CA GLU A 338 -36.04 -0.52 -10.88
C GLU A 338 -37.37 -1.04 -10.30
N LYS A 339 -38.22 -1.64 -11.13
CA LYS A 339 -39.46 -2.32 -10.69
C LYS A 339 -39.21 -3.48 -9.72
N ARG A 340 -38.08 -4.18 -9.83
CA ARG A 340 -37.70 -5.25 -8.87
C ARG A 340 -37.29 -4.69 -7.50
N LEU A 341 -36.86 -3.41 -7.43
CA LEU A 341 -36.48 -2.73 -6.19
C LEU A 341 -37.66 -2.05 -5.48
N GLN A 342 -38.82 -1.88 -6.13
CA GLN A 342 -40.01 -1.21 -5.57
C GLN A 342 -40.80 -2.10 -4.58
N GLY A 343 -40.14 -2.56 -3.51
CA GLY A 343 -40.67 -3.53 -2.56
C GLY A 343 -41.75 -2.99 -1.59
N TYR A 344 -41.72 -1.70 -1.26
CA TYR A 344 -42.67 -1.10 -0.31
C TYR A 344 -43.84 -0.44 -1.06
N ASN A 345 -45.08 -0.87 -0.78
CA ASN A 345 -46.29 -0.35 -1.44
C ASN A 345 -47.06 0.68 -0.61
N ASP A 346 -47.06 0.57 0.72
CA ASP A 346 -47.95 1.35 1.61
C ASP A 346 -47.20 2.28 2.60
N SER A 347 -45.88 2.45 2.44
CA SER A 347 -45.04 3.26 3.33
C SER A 347 -45.14 4.76 3.04
N GLN A 348 -45.12 5.60 4.09
CA GLN A 348 -45.01 7.05 3.95
C GLN A 348 -43.60 7.47 3.51
N LEU A 349 -43.52 8.59 2.78
CA LEU A 349 -42.29 9.08 2.13
C LEU A 349 -41.15 9.35 3.12
N ASP A 350 -41.45 10.02 4.23
CA ASP A 350 -40.46 10.34 5.28
C ASP A 350 -39.89 9.07 5.94
N ILE A 351 -40.73 8.03 6.11
CA ILE A 351 -40.33 6.74 6.67
C ILE A 351 -39.33 6.04 5.73
N LEU A 352 -39.58 6.09 4.41
CA LEU A 352 -38.66 5.53 3.41
C LEU A 352 -37.31 6.26 3.40
N CYS A 353 -37.32 7.60 3.51
CA CYS A 353 -36.08 8.39 3.61
C CYS A 353 -35.26 8.03 4.87
N SER A 354 -35.88 8.05 6.05
CA SER A 354 -35.18 7.68 7.30
C SER A 354 -34.75 6.21 7.34
N GLN A 355 -35.47 5.31 6.67
CA GLN A 355 -35.02 3.92 6.47
C GLN A 355 -33.77 3.86 5.59
N ALA A 356 -33.71 4.61 4.49
CA ALA A 356 -32.53 4.64 3.63
C ALA A 356 -31.29 5.20 4.34
N GLU A 357 -31.44 6.29 5.10
CA GLU A 357 -30.39 6.90 5.92
C GLU A 357 -29.86 5.93 6.99
N GLU A 358 -30.75 5.21 7.68
CA GLU A 358 -30.36 4.21 8.68
C GLU A 358 -29.61 3.03 8.04
N GLN A 359 -30.02 2.58 6.85
CA GLN A 359 -29.30 1.53 6.14
C GLN A 359 -27.92 2.01 5.64
N ILE A 360 -27.76 3.26 5.22
CA ILE A 360 -26.46 3.86 4.91
C ILE A 360 -25.55 3.88 6.15
N ARG A 361 -26.10 4.26 7.33
CA ARG A 361 -25.39 4.23 8.61
C ARG A 361 -24.95 2.80 8.98
N LEU A 362 -25.84 1.82 8.83
CA LEU A 362 -25.55 0.40 9.07
C LEU A 362 -24.50 -0.16 8.08
N TYR A 363 -24.54 0.25 6.81
CA TYR A 363 -23.52 -0.09 5.82
C TYR A 363 -22.13 0.35 6.29
N LYS A 364 -21.95 1.62 6.66
CA LYS A 364 -20.65 2.15 7.15
C LYS A 364 -20.19 1.45 8.44
N GLN A 365 -21.09 1.11 9.36
CA GLN A 365 -20.76 0.35 10.58
C GLN A 365 -20.32 -1.10 10.31
N ARG A 366 -20.80 -1.71 9.22
CA ARG A 366 -20.52 -3.11 8.85
C ARG A 366 -19.31 -3.27 7.92
N LEU A 367 -18.74 -2.19 7.39
CA LEU A 367 -17.59 -2.25 6.49
C LEU A 367 -16.42 -3.03 7.12
N PRO A 368 -15.79 -3.96 6.38
CA PRO A 368 -14.71 -4.79 6.91
C PRO A 368 -13.46 -3.95 7.17
N LYS A 369 -12.82 -4.18 8.31
CA LYS A 369 -11.56 -3.56 8.71
C LYS A 369 -10.37 -4.43 8.27
N PRO A 370 -9.16 -3.87 8.16
CA PRO A 370 -7.98 -4.66 7.81
C PRO A 370 -7.76 -5.81 8.81
N GLY A 371 -7.87 -7.05 8.33
CA GLY A 371 -7.77 -8.28 9.13
C GLY A 371 -9.11 -8.96 9.46
N ASP A 372 -10.26 -8.34 9.20
CA ASP A 372 -11.56 -8.96 9.40
C ASP A 372 -11.79 -10.11 8.38
N VAL A 373 -12.33 -11.24 8.87
CA VAL A 373 -12.76 -12.35 8.00
C VAL A 373 -14.11 -11.99 7.37
N LEU A 374 -14.20 -12.08 6.04
CA LEU A 374 -15.39 -11.72 5.25
C LEU A 374 -16.53 -12.76 5.36
N HIS A 375 -17.02 -12.99 6.57
CA HIS A 375 -18.10 -13.92 6.89
C HIS A 375 -19.25 -13.22 7.61
N TYR A 376 -20.14 -12.62 6.83
CA TYR A 376 -21.39 -12.05 7.30
C TYR A 376 -22.47 -13.14 7.42
N LYS A 377 -23.38 -12.99 8.40
CA LYS A 377 -24.65 -13.74 8.41
C LYS A 377 -25.52 -13.23 7.26
N ASP A 378 -26.41 -14.08 6.74
CA ASP A 378 -27.32 -13.69 5.65
C ASP A 378 -28.19 -12.48 6.08
N GLY A 379 -28.28 -11.45 5.22
CA GLY A 379 -28.96 -10.18 5.53
C GLY A 379 -28.13 -9.18 6.36
N MET A 380 -26.91 -9.56 6.78
CA MET A 380 -26.02 -8.72 7.59
C MET A 380 -24.79 -8.21 6.81
N SER A 381 -24.71 -8.41 5.49
CA SER A 381 -23.65 -7.84 4.65
C SER A 381 -23.74 -6.30 4.59
N PRO A 382 -22.63 -5.58 4.32
CA PRO A 382 -22.67 -4.16 3.99
C PRO A 382 -23.47 -3.92 2.68
N LEU A 383 -23.39 -4.84 1.71
CA LEU A 383 -24.17 -4.75 0.48
C LEU A 383 -25.67 -4.97 0.70
N ASP A 384 -26.06 -5.80 1.66
CA ASP A 384 -27.49 -6.01 1.98
C ASP A 384 -28.13 -4.70 2.47
N ALA A 385 -27.38 -3.91 3.25
CA ALA A 385 -27.80 -2.60 3.72
C ALA A 385 -27.90 -1.58 2.57
N LEU A 386 -26.90 -1.50 1.68
CA LEU A 386 -27.00 -0.66 0.48
C LEU A 386 -28.17 -1.08 -0.44
N HIS A 387 -28.44 -2.38 -0.57
CA HIS A 387 -29.57 -2.89 -1.32
C HIS A 387 -30.92 -2.48 -0.69
N GLN A 388 -31.04 -2.51 0.64
CA GLN A 388 -32.22 -2.00 1.35
C GLN A 388 -32.40 -0.48 1.18
N ALA A 389 -31.31 0.31 1.19
CA ALA A 389 -31.36 1.74 0.89
C ALA A 389 -31.82 2.00 -0.57
N ALA A 390 -31.36 1.19 -1.53
CA ALA A 390 -31.81 1.27 -2.92
C ALA A 390 -33.29 0.91 -3.09
N ILE A 391 -33.79 -0.10 -2.37
CA ILE A 391 -35.22 -0.47 -2.30
C ILE A 391 -36.06 0.70 -1.76
N ALA A 392 -35.59 1.35 -0.69
CA ALA A 392 -36.28 2.49 -0.08
C ALA A 392 -36.37 3.70 -1.05
N TYR A 393 -35.27 4.11 -1.68
CA TYR A 393 -35.30 5.20 -2.67
C TYR A 393 -36.07 4.84 -3.95
N ALA A 394 -35.98 3.61 -4.45
CA ALA A 394 -36.81 3.16 -5.59
C ALA A 394 -38.31 3.20 -5.26
N SER A 395 -38.68 2.85 -4.02
CA SER A 395 -40.06 2.97 -3.52
C SER A 395 -40.48 4.44 -3.36
N ALA A 396 -39.58 5.35 -2.96
CA ALA A 396 -39.84 6.79 -2.92
C ALA A 396 -40.03 7.39 -4.33
N ILE A 397 -39.24 6.96 -5.33
CA ILE A 397 -39.44 7.34 -6.74
C ILE A 397 -40.82 6.90 -7.24
N LYS A 398 -41.28 5.69 -6.90
CA LYS A 398 -42.62 5.19 -7.24
C LYS A 398 -43.74 6.12 -6.74
N LEU A 399 -43.59 6.68 -5.54
CA LEU A 399 -44.54 7.62 -4.94
C LEU A 399 -44.43 9.04 -5.53
N GLN A 400 -43.23 9.51 -5.87
CA GLN A 400 -43.00 10.85 -6.43
C GLN A 400 -42.04 10.86 -7.64
N PRO A 401 -42.44 10.35 -8.83
CA PRO A 401 -41.55 10.14 -9.99
C PRO A 401 -40.97 11.40 -10.66
N LYS A 402 -41.27 12.59 -10.11
CA LYS A 402 -40.80 13.90 -10.61
C LYS A 402 -39.87 14.61 -9.64
N ASN A 403 -39.54 14.01 -8.49
CA ASN A 403 -38.61 14.60 -7.53
C ASN A 403 -37.17 14.17 -7.88
N PRO A 404 -36.28 15.08 -8.31
CA PRO A 404 -34.94 14.72 -8.76
C PRO A 404 -34.07 14.14 -7.65
N GLU A 405 -34.28 14.51 -6.38
CA GLU A 405 -33.42 14.10 -5.26
C GLU A 405 -33.48 12.58 -5.04
N TYR A 406 -34.64 11.94 -5.20
CA TYR A 406 -34.73 10.47 -5.04
C TYR A 406 -34.04 9.72 -6.17
N HIS A 407 -34.04 10.26 -7.40
CA HIS A 407 -33.21 9.72 -8.48
C HIS A 407 -31.71 9.93 -8.20
N PHE A 408 -31.33 11.10 -7.68
CA PHE A 408 -29.94 11.39 -7.32
C PHE A 408 -29.41 10.49 -6.19
N HIS A 409 -30.15 10.34 -5.09
CA HIS A 409 -29.79 9.48 -3.98
C HIS A 409 -29.78 7.98 -4.35
N LEU A 410 -30.73 7.50 -5.17
CA LEU A 410 -30.67 6.15 -5.71
C LEU A 410 -29.40 5.94 -6.56
N GLY A 411 -29.01 6.94 -7.37
CA GLY A 411 -27.75 6.94 -8.11
C GLY A 411 -26.52 6.82 -7.19
N MET A 412 -26.48 7.60 -6.11
CA MET A 412 -25.39 7.54 -5.11
C MET A 412 -25.28 6.17 -4.44
N VAL A 413 -26.40 5.57 -4.02
CA VAL A 413 -26.40 4.24 -3.36
C VAL A 413 -25.95 3.14 -4.32
N LEU A 414 -26.35 3.19 -5.59
CA LEU A 414 -25.93 2.23 -6.61
C LEU A 414 -24.44 2.37 -6.99
N GLU A 415 -23.91 3.61 -7.00
CA GLU A 415 -22.48 3.87 -7.18
C GLU A 415 -21.64 3.39 -5.96
N GLU A 416 -22.12 3.66 -4.73
CA GLU A 416 -21.47 3.13 -3.52
C GLU A 416 -21.49 1.59 -3.51
N HIS A 417 -22.58 0.95 -3.99
CA HIS A 417 -22.67 -0.51 -4.09
C HIS A 417 -21.65 -1.08 -5.10
N PHE A 418 -21.38 -0.38 -6.21
CA PHE A 418 -20.29 -0.75 -7.11
C PHE A 418 -18.92 -0.62 -6.43
N HIS A 419 -18.63 0.53 -5.83
CA HIS A 419 -17.34 0.75 -5.16
C HIS A 419 -17.12 -0.19 -3.97
N ALA A 420 -18.17 -0.52 -3.19
CA ALA A 420 -18.08 -1.45 -2.08
C ALA A 420 -17.80 -2.90 -2.53
N SER A 421 -18.33 -3.32 -3.68
CA SER A 421 -17.96 -4.59 -4.33
C SER A 421 -16.48 -4.60 -4.70
N GLU A 422 -16.00 -3.58 -5.42
CA GLU A 422 -14.64 -3.53 -5.96
C GLU A 422 -13.54 -3.35 -4.91
N ILE A 423 -13.78 -2.51 -3.90
CA ILE A 423 -12.79 -2.16 -2.87
C ILE A 423 -12.67 -3.28 -1.82
N TYR A 424 -13.79 -3.86 -1.40
CA TYR A 424 -13.84 -4.83 -0.30
C TYR A 424 -14.05 -6.29 -0.74
N GLY A 425 -14.31 -6.54 -2.03
CA GLY A 425 -14.51 -7.89 -2.59
C GLY A 425 -15.84 -8.52 -2.19
N LEU A 426 -16.79 -7.70 -1.73
CA LEU A 426 -18.11 -8.15 -1.30
C LEU A 426 -18.89 -8.62 -2.53
N LYS A 427 -19.09 -9.93 -2.67
CA LYS A 427 -19.95 -10.49 -3.70
C LYS A 427 -21.33 -10.77 -3.15
N GLN A 428 -22.36 -10.40 -3.90
CA GLN A 428 -23.72 -10.86 -3.63
C GLN A 428 -23.78 -12.39 -3.80
N LYS A 429 -24.47 -13.11 -2.91
CA LYS A 429 -24.77 -14.54 -3.10
C LYS A 429 -25.78 -14.71 -4.24
N ALA A 430 -25.28 -14.66 -5.48
CA ALA A 430 -25.91 -15.39 -6.57
C ALA A 430 -26.01 -16.88 -6.15
N LYS A 431 -27.11 -17.56 -6.48
CA LYS A 431 -27.32 -18.96 -6.10
C LYS A 431 -26.11 -19.81 -6.51
N GLU A 432 -25.60 -20.60 -5.57
CA GLU A 432 -24.26 -21.19 -5.63
C GLU A 432 -24.18 -22.33 -6.69
N ASP A 433 -23.85 -21.97 -7.94
CA ASP A 433 -22.92 -22.78 -8.73
C ASP A 433 -21.55 -22.58 -8.08
N THR A 434 -21.06 -23.59 -7.34
CA THR A 434 -19.81 -23.52 -6.55
C THR A 434 -18.61 -23.11 -7.41
N PRO A 435 -17.70 -22.22 -6.93
CA PRO A 435 -16.70 -21.55 -7.76
C PRO A 435 -15.72 -22.50 -8.48
N GLU A 436 -15.45 -23.68 -7.92
CA GLU A 436 -14.62 -24.72 -8.54
C GLU A 436 -15.20 -25.21 -9.88
N TYR A 437 -16.53 -25.25 -10.01
CA TYR A 437 -17.23 -25.68 -11.22
C TYR A 437 -17.18 -24.65 -12.36
N CYS A 438 -16.95 -23.37 -12.04
CA CYS A 438 -16.79 -22.30 -13.03
C CYS A 438 -15.46 -22.42 -13.77
N ASN A 439 -14.37 -22.80 -13.10
CA ASN A 439 -13.07 -23.02 -13.75
C ASN A 439 -13.13 -24.22 -14.71
N ALA A 440 -13.85 -25.29 -14.37
CA ALA A 440 -14.08 -26.43 -15.27
C ALA A 440 -14.85 -26.03 -16.54
N LYS A 441 -15.91 -25.22 -16.42
CA LYS A 441 -16.66 -24.69 -17.58
C LYS A 441 -15.84 -23.70 -18.41
N ALA A 442 -14.95 -22.91 -17.80
CA ALA A 442 -14.09 -21.96 -18.51
C ALA A 442 -12.94 -22.65 -19.26
N THR A 443 -12.28 -23.62 -18.62
CA THR A 443 -11.22 -24.43 -19.25
C THR A 443 -11.77 -25.26 -20.41
N GLY A 444 -12.93 -25.91 -20.27
CA GLY A 444 -13.57 -26.62 -21.38
C GLY A 444 -13.83 -25.73 -22.62
N LYS A 445 -14.30 -24.48 -22.41
CA LYS A 445 -14.46 -23.51 -23.50
C LYS A 445 -13.13 -23.10 -24.13
N ASP A 446 -12.09 -22.89 -23.32
CA ASP A 446 -10.76 -22.54 -23.84
C ASP A 446 -10.05 -23.71 -24.54
N GLU A 447 -10.36 -24.95 -24.17
CA GLU A 447 -9.94 -26.16 -24.90
C GLU A 447 -10.69 -26.30 -26.24
N GLU A 448 -12.00 -26.06 -26.28
CA GLU A 448 -12.79 -26.01 -27.52
C GLU A 448 -12.29 -24.90 -28.48
N ILE A 449 -12.06 -23.69 -27.96
CA ILE A 449 -11.50 -22.58 -28.75
C ILE A 449 -10.11 -22.94 -29.28
N GLN A 450 -9.24 -23.58 -28.47
CA GLN A 450 -7.95 -24.07 -28.93
C GLN A 450 -8.06 -25.22 -29.96
N ALA A 451 -9.08 -26.07 -29.88
CA ALA A 451 -9.33 -27.11 -30.88
C ALA A 451 -9.76 -26.50 -32.22
N ILE A 452 -10.67 -25.52 -32.20
CA ILE A 452 -11.09 -24.76 -33.39
C ILE A 452 -9.90 -24.00 -34.00
N CYS A 453 -9.05 -23.38 -33.17
CA CYS A 453 -7.82 -22.75 -33.63
C CYS A 453 -6.89 -23.73 -34.37
N LYS A 454 -6.71 -24.95 -33.83
CA LYS A 454 -5.88 -26.00 -34.48
C LYS A 454 -6.49 -26.46 -35.80
N LEU A 455 -7.82 -26.58 -35.90
CA LEU A 455 -8.52 -26.89 -37.16
C LEU A 455 -8.28 -25.83 -38.24
N HIS A 456 -8.30 -24.54 -37.86
CA HIS A 456 -8.01 -23.42 -38.77
C HIS A 456 -6.50 -23.09 -38.90
N GLY A 457 -5.63 -24.05 -38.55
CA GLY A 457 -4.18 -23.97 -38.80
C GLY A 457 -3.34 -23.18 -37.80
N PHE A 458 -3.94 -22.68 -36.70
CA PHE A 458 -3.23 -21.95 -35.65
C PHE A 458 -2.66 -22.91 -34.60
N SER A 459 -1.35 -23.14 -34.63
CA SER A 459 -0.64 -24.02 -33.69
C SER A 459 -0.10 -23.29 -32.45
N GLY A 460 -0.06 -23.97 -31.30
CA GLY A 460 0.43 -23.42 -30.02
C GLY A 460 -0.68 -22.81 -29.16
N ARG A 461 -0.35 -21.75 -28.41
CA ARG A 461 -1.33 -20.84 -27.77
C ARG A 461 -1.52 -19.63 -28.72
N PRO A 462 -2.53 -19.64 -29.61
CA PRO A 462 -2.77 -18.55 -30.55
C PRO A 462 -3.12 -17.24 -29.83
N SER A 463 -2.82 -16.10 -30.44
CA SER A 463 -3.20 -14.80 -29.89
C SER A 463 -4.72 -14.62 -29.85
N LEU A 464 -5.22 -13.73 -28.98
CA LEU A 464 -6.64 -13.49 -28.81
C LEU A 464 -7.35 -13.06 -30.11
N GLU A 465 -6.64 -12.37 -31.00
CA GLU A 465 -7.14 -11.99 -32.32
C GLU A 465 -7.16 -13.17 -33.30
N GLN A 466 -6.21 -14.11 -33.21
CA GLN A 466 -6.24 -15.36 -33.95
C GLN A 466 -7.36 -16.29 -33.45
N GLN A 467 -7.63 -16.31 -32.14
CA GLN A 467 -8.74 -17.08 -31.54
C GLN A 467 -10.10 -16.59 -32.04
N LEU A 468 -10.35 -15.27 -31.99
CA LEU A 468 -11.58 -14.68 -32.53
C LEU A 468 -11.70 -14.93 -34.05
N LYS A 469 -10.60 -14.79 -34.80
CA LYS A 469 -10.60 -15.08 -36.25
C LYS A 469 -10.88 -16.56 -36.58
N ALA A 470 -10.40 -17.51 -35.79
CA ALA A 470 -10.71 -18.92 -35.97
C ALA A 470 -12.19 -19.22 -35.69
N LEU A 471 -12.79 -18.57 -34.69
CA LEU A 471 -14.21 -18.68 -34.38
C LEU A 471 -15.10 -18.08 -35.47
N ASP A 472 -14.74 -16.92 -36.05
CA ASP A 472 -15.44 -16.36 -37.22
C ASP A 472 -15.37 -17.29 -38.44
N LEU A 473 -14.21 -17.89 -38.72
CA LEU A 473 -14.05 -18.83 -39.84
C LEU A 473 -14.89 -20.10 -39.66
N GLU A 474 -14.90 -20.67 -38.46
CA GLU A 474 -15.75 -21.82 -38.10
C GLU A 474 -17.23 -21.47 -38.21
N TYR A 475 -17.65 -20.30 -37.71
CA TYR A 475 -19.03 -19.82 -37.81
C TYR A 475 -19.52 -19.75 -39.27
N HIS A 476 -18.72 -19.14 -40.15
CA HIS A 476 -19.07 -19.02 -41.57
C HIS A 476 -19.14 -20.39 -42.27
N GLN A 477 -18.17 -21.29 -42.04
CA GLN A 477 -18.19 -22.63 -42.63
C GLN A 477 -19.38 -23.47 -42.15
N LEU A 478 -19.73 -23.43 -40.85
CA LEU A 478 -20.90 -24.12 -40.32
C LEU A 478 -22.21 -23.57 -40.88
N LYS A 479 -22.27 -22.27 -41.16
CA LYS A 479 -23.43 -21.61 -41.78
C LYS A 479 -23.61 -21.98 -43.25
N GLU A 480 -22.51 -22.10 -44.01
CA GLU A 480 -22.51 -22.63 -45.38
C GLU A 480 -22.88 -24.12 -45.42
N GLN A 481 -22.49 -24.89 -44.41
CA GLN A 481 -22.88 -26.30 -44.23
C GLN A 481 -24.32 -26.48 -43.66
N GLY A 482 -25.05 -25.41 -43.40
CA GLY A 482 -26.42 -25.45 -42.87
C GLY A 482 -26.56 -25.85 -41.39
N GLN A 483 -25.47 -25.96 -40.63
CA GLN A 483 -25.46 -26.36 -39.22
C GLN A 483 -25.75 -25.16 -38.29
N SER A 484 -26.95 -24.57 -38.40
CA SER A 484 -27.35 -23.35 -37.67
C SER A 484 -27.11 -23.43 -36.16
N SER A 485 -27.60 -24.47 -35.49
CA SER A 485 -27.45 -24.64 -34.02
C SER A 485 -25.99 -24.72 -33.56
N ARG A 486 -25.09 -25.21 -34.42
CA ARG A 486 -23.65 -25.26 -34.13
C ARG A 486 -22.99 -23.92 -34.41
N ALA A 487 -23.39 -23.22 -35.47
CA ALA A 487 -22.96 -21.84 -35.73
C ALA A 487 -23.39 -20.91 -34.57
N ASP A 488 -24.61 -21.03 -34.05
CA ASP A 488 -25.09 -20.28 -32.88
C ASP A 488 -24.23 -20.58 -31.64
N TYR A 489 -23.78 -21.82 -31.43
CA TYR A 489 -22.85 -22.18 -30.35
C TYR A 489 -21.47 -21.51 -30.52
N ILE A 490 -20.90 -21.53 -31.74
CA ILE A 490 -19.63 -20.84 -32.04
C ILE A 490 -19.77 -19.32 -31.86
N GLN A 491 -20.90 -18.72 -32.24
CA GLN A 491 -21.17 -17.30 -32.02
C GLN A 491 -21.25 -16.95 -30.52
N ASN A 492 -21.73 -17.88 -29.68
CA ASN A 492 -21.68 -17.73 -28.22
C ASN A 492 -20.26 -17.86 -27.65
N LEU A 493 -19.41 -18.75 -28.18
CA LEU A 493 -17.98 -18.83 -27.83
C LEU A 493 -17.25 -17.54 -28.23
N TYR A 494 -17.51 -17.01 -29.43
CA TYR A 494 -16.98 -15.72 -29.88
C TYR A 494 -17.38 -14.58 -28.95
N ALA A 495 -18.67 -14.45 -28.64
CA ALA A 495 -19.17 -13.40 -27.75
C ALA A 495 -18.56 -13.51 -26.33
N TRP A 496 -18.43 -14.72 -25.80
CA TRP A 496 -17.78 -14.97 -24.51
C TRP A 496 -16.29 -14.59 -24.52
N LYS A 497 -15.54 -15.02 -25.54
CA LYS A 497 -14.11 -14.70 -25.67
C LYS A 497 -13.85 -13.23 -25.98
N SER A 498 -14.78 -12.57 -26.69
CA SER A 498 -14.77 -11.14 -26.96
C SER A 498 -15.09 -10.30 -25.72
N LYS A 499 -16.04 -10.72 -24.86
CA LYS A 499 -16.22 -10.09 -23.52
C LYS A 499 -14.95 -10.24 -22.67
N GLN A 500 -14.25 -11.38 -22.71
CA GLN A 500 -12.96 -11.56 -22.04
C GLN A 500 -11.82 -10.70 -22.65
N ALA A 501 -12.00 -10.16 -23.85
CA ALA A 501 -10.97 -9.43 -24.60
C ALA A 501 -10.96 -7.91 -24.42
N GLY A 502 -11.94 -7.34 -23.72
CA GLY A 502 -12.04 -5.88 -23.51
C GLY A 502 -12.26 -5.04 -24.78
N LYS A 503 -12.44 -5.66 -25.97
CA LYS A 503 -12.81 -4.94 -27.20
C LYS A 503 -14.26 -4.46 -27.09
N PHE A 504 -14.44 -3.22 -26.65
CA PHE A 504 -15.74 -2.54 -26.57
C PHE A 504 -16.52 -2.62 -27.89
N VAL A 505 -17.58 -3.42 -27.91
CA VAL A 505 -18.67 -3.27 -28.89
C VAL A 505 -19.59 -2.16 -28.38
N GLN A 506 -19.98 -1.26 -29.29
CA GLN A 506 -20.75 -0.08 -28.93
C GLN A 506 -22.20 -0.44 -28.56
N SER A 507 -22.66 0.03 -27.40
CA SER A 507 -24.05 -0.04 -26.91
C SER A 507 -24.71 -1.43 -26.87
N VAL A 508 -24.26 -2.27 -25.93
CA VAL A 508 -25.22 -2.92 -25.01
C VAL A 508 -24.89 -2.42 -23.61
N VAL A 509 -25.85 -1.76 -22.96
CA VAL A 509 -25.74 -1.45 -21.53
C VAL A 509 -26.14 -2.72 -20.80
N ASP A 510 -25.19 -3.38 -20.12
CA ASP A 510 -25.52 -4.50 -19.21
C ASP A 510 -26.41 -3.92 -18.09
N GLU A 511 -27.74 -4.13 -18.17
CA GLU A 511 -28.73 -3.52 -17.25
C GLU A 511 -28.51 -3.90 -15.78
N ASP A 512 -27.77 -4.99 -15.52
CA ASP A 512 -27.47 -5.48 -14.18
C ASP A 512 -26.23 -4.83 -13.53
N ASN A 513 -25.49 -3.93 -14.22
CA ASN A 513 -24.33 -3.24 -13.64
C ASN A 513 -24.76 -2.02 -12.78
N PRO A 514 -24.49 -1.99 -11.45
CA PRO A 514 -24.91 -0.89 -10.58
C PRO A 514 -24.36 0.49 -10.98
N LEU A 515 -23.14 0.56 -11.53
CA LEU A 515 -22.55 1.83 -11.97
C LEU A 515 -23.27 2.40 -13.22
N ALA A 516 -23.74 1.52 -14.11
CA ALA A 516 -24.56 1.91 -15.26
C ALA A 516 -25.98 2.32 -14.84
N GLN A 517 -26.58 1.62 -13.87
CA GLN A 517 -27.85 2.00 -13.24
C GLN A 517 -27.74 3.37 -12.54
N ALA A 518 -26.64 3.63 -11.84
CA ALA A 518 -26.34 4.92 -11.20
C ALA A 518 -26.26 6.06 -12.24
N PHE A 519 -25.54 5.86 -13.34
CA PHE A 519 -25.44 6.84 -14.42
C PHE A 519 -26.82 7.19 -15.01
N LEU A 520 -27.65 6.18 -15.29
CA LEU A 520 -29.03 6.39 -15.78
C LEU A 520 -29.87 7.20 -14.79
N LYS A 521 -29.66 7.03 -13.48
CA LYS A 521 -30.39 7.77 -12.44
C LYS A 521 -29.89 9.20 -12.23
N TYR A 522 -28.59 9.46 -12.39
CA TYR A 522 -28.09 10.83 -12.48
C TYR A 522 -28.60 11.56 -13.74
N GLN A 523 -28.77 10.85 -14.86
CA GLN A 523 -29.39 11.42 -16.07
C GLN A 523 -30.89 11.71 -15.87
N ASP A 524 -31.63 10.82 -15.19
CA ASP A 524 -33.04 11.09 -14.81
C ASP A 524 -33.15 12.37 -13.95
N ALA A 525 -32.31 12.51 -12.92
CA ALA A 525 -32.28 13.69 -12.05
C ALA A 525 -31.93 14.99 -12.80
N LEU A 526 -30.94 14.93 -13.70
CA LEU A 526 -30.53 16.08 -14.53
C LEU A 526 -31.63 16.55 -15.48
N LEU A 527 -32.44 15.64 -16.05
CA LEU A 527 -33.59 16.03 -16.88
C LEU A 527 -34.74 16.64 -16.07
N LEU A 528 -34.91 16.23 -14.80
CA LEU A 528 -35.93 16.79 -13.90
C LEU A 528 -35.56 18.18 -13.38
N SER A 529 -34.27 18.48 -13.19
CA SER A 529 -33.78 19.80 -12.78
C SER A 529 -32.45 20.14 -13.45
N PRO A 530 -32.48 20.68 -14.69
CA PRO A 530 -31.28 21.06 -15.44
C PRO A 530 -30.39 22.08 -14.72
N ASP A 531 -30.97 22.94 -13.88
CA ASP A 531 -30.28 24.06 -13.21
C ASP A 531 -29.53 23.65 -11.92
N ASN A 532 -29.50 22.36 -11.55
CA ASN A 532 -28.74 21.90 -10.39
C ASN A 532 -27.30 21.48 -10.80
N TRP A 533 -26.32 22.22 -10.28
CA TRP A 533 -24.88 21.97 -10.50
C TRP A 533 -24.44 20.56 -10.07
N GLN A 534 -25.08 19.93 -9.09
CA GLN A 534 -24.75 18.57 -8.63
C GLN A 534 -25.05 17.53 -9.71
N TYR A 535 -26.25 17.57 -10.30
CA TYR A 535 -26.64 16.58 -11.30
C TYR A 535 -25.82 16.75 -12.57
N GLN A 536 -25.59 17.99 -13.00
CA GLN A 536 -24.68 18.30 -14.11
C GLN A 536 -23.26 17.76 -13.85
N PHE A 537 -22.70 17.97 -12.65
CA PHE A 537 -21.38 17.48 -12.28
C PHE A 537 -21.31 15.93 -12.20
N HIS A 538 -22.29 15.26 -11.59
CA HIS A 538 -22.31 13.80 -11.47
C HIS A 538 -22.45 13.12 -12.85
N VAL A 539 -23.32 13.63 -13.73
CA VAL A 539 -23.41 13.13 -15.11
C VAL A 539 -22.14 13.45 -15.91
N GLY A 540 -21.58 14.65 -15.76
CA GLY A 540 -20.34 15.08 -16.42
C GLY A 540 -19.13 14.21 -16.08
N ARG A 541 -18.90 13.89 -14.79
CA ARG A 541 -17.79 13.00 -14.40
C ARG A 541 -17.98 11.55 -14.87
N HIS A 542 -19.23 11.07 -14.95
CA HIS A 542 -19.50 9.74 -15.50
C HIS A 542 -19.28 9.67 -17.03
N LEU A 543 -19.58 10.74 -17.77
CA LEU A 543 -19.23 10.84 -19.19
C LEU A 543 -17.70 10.86 -19.41
N LEU A 544 -16.94 11.50 -18.51
CA LEU A 544 -15.47 11.47 -18.53
C LEU A 544 -14.95 10.03 -18.31
N MET A 545 -15.53 9.27 -17.38
CA MET A 545 -15.21 7.85 -17.20
C MET A 545 -15.52 7.01 -18.45
N GLN A 546 -16.57 7.36 -19.21
CA GLN A 546 -16.92 6.77 -20.51
C GLN A 546 -16.06 7.29 -21.69
N ARG A 547 -15.02 8.11 -21.44
CA ARG A 547 -14.20 8.81 -22.45
C ARG A 547 -14.99 9.70 -23.42
N ARG A 548 -16.21 10.12 -23.05
CA ARG A 548 -17.07 11.04 -23.81
C ARG A 548 -16.71 12.49 -23.49
N ASN A 549 -15.46 12.83 -23.74
CA ASN A 549 -14.79 13.98 -23.13
C ASN A 549 -15.39 15.33 -23.56
N ARG A 550 -15.91 15.41 -24.79
CA ARG A 550 -16.63 16.59 -25.30
C ARG A 550 -17.93 16.86 -24.53
N ASP A 551 -18.78 15.83 -24.41
CA ASP A 551 -20.05 15.90 -23.67
C ASP A 551 -19.82 16.17 -22.17
N ALA A 552 -18.79 15.54 -21.60
CA ALA A 552 -18.36 15.74 -20.22
C ALA A 552 -17.93 17.18 -19.94
N LEU A 553 -17.11 17.76 -20.82
CA LEU A 553 -16.60 19.13 -20.68
C LEU A 553 -17.73 20.15 -20.67
N ILE A 554 -18.74 20.00 -21.53
CA ILE A 554 -19.92 20.88 -21.57
C ILE A 554 -20.65 20.87 -20.23
N LEU A 555 -21.01 19.69 -19.70
CA LEU A 555 -21.74 19.61 -18.43
C LEU A 555 -20.91 20.05 -17.22
N LEU A 556 -19.59 19.83 -17.25
CA LEU A 556 -18.68 20.30 -16.20
C LEU A 556 -18.43 21.81 -16.27
N GLN A 557 -18.46 22.43 -17.46
CA GLN A 557 -18.46 23.89 -17.62
C GLN A 557 -19.77 24.50 -17.14
N ASN A 558 -20.93 23.92 -17.49
CA ASN A 558 -22.24 24.38 -16.97
C ASN A 558 -22.28 24.32 -15.43
N ALA A 559 -21.83 23.21 -14.83
CA ALA A 559 -21.79 23.05 -13.38
C ALA A 559 -20.82 24.05 -12.72
N LEU A 560 -19.74 24.41 -13.43
CA LEU A 560 -18.77 25.41 -12.99
C LEU A 560 -19.30 26.84 -13.13
N ALA A 561 -20.13 27.12 -14.14
CA ALA A 561 -20.82 28.41 -14.27
C ALA A 561 -21.87 28.61 -13.16
N LEU A 562 -22.61 27.55 -12.79
CA LEU A 562 -23.55 27.56 -11.66
C LEU A 562 -22.85 27.65 -10.29
N ARG A 563 -21.65 27.06 -10.13
CA ARG A 563 -20.88 27.14 -8.88
C ARG A 563 -19.39 27.50 -9.11
N PRO A 564 -19.07 28.75 -9.48
CA PRO A 564 -17.71 29.16 -9.87
C PRO A 564 -16.64 28.93 -8.80
N ALA A 565 -16.98 29.02 -7.52
CA ALA A 565 -16.05 28.82 -6.41
C ALA A 565 -15.71 27.33 -6.11
N SER A 566 -16.30 26.37 -6.82
CA SER A 566 -16.14 24.93 -6.54
C SER A 566 -14.79 24.38 -7.02
N ALA A 567 -13.87 24.13 -6.09
CA ALA A 567 -12.58 23.47 -6.37
C ALA A 567 -12.75 22.09 -7.05
N ILE A 568 -13.76 21.33 -6.64
CA ILE A 568 -14.08 20.00 -7.19
C ILE A 568 -14.49 20.14 -8.66
N THR A 569 -15.44 21.04 -8.96
CA THR A 569 -15.94 21.23 -10.33
C THR A 569 -14.87 21.78 -11.26
N ARG A 570 -14.01 22.71 -10.78
CA ARG A 570 -12.81 23.18 -11.49
C ARG A 570 -11.88 22.02 -11.84
N CYS A 571 -11.57 21.15 -10.89
CA CYS A 571 -10.69 20.00 -11.08
C CYS A 571 -11.19 19.05 -12.18
N TYR A 572 -12.47 18.69 -12.17
CA TYR A 572 -13.06 17.83 -13.20
C TYR A 572 -13.24 18.51 -14.56
N ALA A 573 -13.58 19.80 -14.59
CA ALA A 573 -13.62 20.56 -15.85
C ALA A 573 -12.22 20.64 -16.50
N ALA A 574 -11.16 20.79 -15.70
CA ALA A 574 -9.78 20.76 -16.17
C ALA A 574 -9.32 19.38 -16.62
N LEU A 575 -9.74 18.30 -15.94
CA LEU A 575 -9.57 16.92 -16.42
C LEU A 575 -10.17 16.75 -17.82
N ALA A 576 -11.46 17.06 -17.99
CA ALA A 576 -12.14 16.93 -19.27
C ALA A 576 -11.48 17.78 -20.36
N LEU A 577 -10.97 18.97 -20.02
CA LEU A 577 -10.25 19.85 -20.93
C LEU A 577 -8.85 19.33 -21.32
N LEU A 578 -8.15 18.59 -20.44
CA LEU A 578 -6.89 17.92 -20.77
C LEU A 578 -7.09 16.68 -21.66
N GLU A 579 -8.23 15.98 -21.54
CA GLU A 579 -8.53 14.77 -22.30
C GLU A 579 -9.31 15.00 -23.62
N GLN A 580 -9.41 16.25 -24.10
CA GLN A 580 -9.94 16.51 -25.45
C GLN A 580 -9.00 15.97 -26.54
N ASP A 581 -9.55 15.57 -27.69
CA ASP A 581 -8.78 15.04 -28.82
C ASP A 581 -7.74 16.05 -29.36
N ASP A 582 -8.12 17.34 -29.40
CA ASP A 582 -7.27 18.47 -29.79
C ASP A 582 -6.36 18.96 -28.63
N GLY A 583 -6.47 18.34 -27.44
CA GLY A 583 -5.83 18.77 -26.20
C GLY A 583 -6.38 20.10 -25.64
N PRO A 584 -5.75 20.64 -24.58
CA PRO A 584 -6.21 21.87 -23.92
C PRO A 584 -5.94 23.17 -24.70
N GLY A 585 -5.21 23.10 -25.82
CA GLY A 585 -4.85 24.26 -26.65
C GLY A 585 -4.29 25.44 -25.84
N SER A 586 -4.89 26.62 -26.02
CA SER A 586 -4.54 27.84 -25.28
C SER A 586 -4.92 27.80 -23.78
N ARG A 587 -5.86 26.94 -23.38
CA ARG A 587 -6.39 26.83 -22.01
C ARG A 587 -5.54 25.94 -21.08
N ILE A 588 -4.33 25.57 -21.49
CA ILE A 588 -3.41 24.76 -20.67
C ILE A 588 -3.05 25.42 -19.32
N LYS A 589 -2.92 26.76 -19.28
CA LYS A 589 -2.68 27.51 -18.03
C LYS A 589 -3.87 27.46 -17.05
N GLU A 590 -5.08 27.51 -17.59
CA GLU A 590 -6.33 27.38 -16.83
C GLU A 590 -6.43 25.97 -16.24
N SER A 591 -6.17 24.95 -17.07
CA SER A 591 -6.15 23.53 -16.69
C SER A 591 -5.19 23.26 -15.52
N ILE A 592 -3.95 23.78 -15.61
CA ILE A 592 -2.93 23.66 -14.55
C ILE A 592 -3.42 24.30 -13.24
N ASN A 593 -3.99 25.50 -13.29
CA ASN A 593 -4.47 26.23 -12.13
C ASN A 593 -5.65 25.52 -11.43
N TYR A 594 -6.61 25.02 -12.21
CA TYR A 594 -7.80 24.34 -11.70
C TYR A 594 -7.50 22.95 -11.12
N LEU A 595 -6.61 22.16 -11.72
CA LEU A 595 -6.15 20.89 -11.14
C LEU A 595 -5.37 21.13 -9.84
N HIS A 596 -4.50 22.14 -9.81
CA HIS A 596 -3.78 22.51 -8.59
C HIS A 596 -4.74 22.92 -7.46
N GLN A 597 -5.78 23.69 -7.75
CA GLN A 597 -6.81 24.05 -6.78
C GLN A 597 -7.61 22.84 -6.26
N GLY A 598 -7.89 21.85 -7.12
CA GLY A 598 -8.46 20.56 -6.70
C GLY A 598 -7.54 19.79 -5.75
N MET A 599 -6.24 19.74 -6.09
CA MET A 599 -5.21 19.10 -5.27
C MET A 599 -5.06 19.77 -3.89
N GLU A 600 -5.10 21.11 -3.86
CA GLU A 600 -5.06 21.90 -2.63
C GLU A 600 -6.29 21.69 -1.74
N LYS A 601 -7.48 21.54 -2.34
CA LYS A 601 -8.70 21.16 -1.63
C LYS A 601 -8.56 19.76 -1.03
N MET A 602 -8.06 18.80 -1.79
CA MET A 602 -7.81 17.43 -1.31
C MET A 602 -6.80 17.37 -0.15
N ILE A 603 -5.68 18.10 -0.22
CA ILE A 603 -4.72 18.23 0.90
C ILE A 603 -5.43 18.81 2.14
N THR A 604 -6.24 19.85 1.97
CA THR A 604 -6.95 20.51 3.07
C THR A 604 -7.99 19.59 3.70
N ASP A 605 -8.74 18.85 2.89
CA ASP A 605 -9.75 17.90 3.34
C ASP A 605 -9.12 16.74 4.11
N LEU A 606 -8.02 16.16 3.62
CA LEU A 606 -7.32 15.08 4.32
C LEU A 606 -6.70 15.51 5.68
N PHE A 607 -6.44 16.80 5.89
CA PHE A 607 -6.03 17.36 7.19
C PHE A 607 -7.19 17.81 8.10
N THR A 608 -8.41 17.93 7.57
CA THR A 608 -9.59 18.46 8.31
C THR A 608 -10.73 17.46 8.45
N ALA A 609 -10.67 16.32 7.74
CA ALA A 609 -11.64 15.25 7.80
C ALA A 609 -11.76 14.66 9.21
N GLN A 610 -12.82 15.07 9.92
CA GLN A 610 -13.47 14.22 10.89
C GLN A 610 -14.29 13.18 10.10
N GLU A 611 -14.22 11.92 10.51
CA GLU A 611 -14.92 10.81 9.86
C GLU A 611 -16.43 10.95 10.10
N SER A 612 -17.14 11.62 9.18
CA SER A 612 -18.58 11.82 9.26
C SER A 612 -19.32 10.49 9.01
N PRO A 613 -20.12 10.00 9.97
CA PRO A 613 -20.53 8.58 10.00
C PRO A 613 -21.48 8.14 8.88
N ASN A 614 -22.04 9.08 8.12
CA ASN A 614 -23.07 8.83 7.11
C ASN A 614 -22.61 9.11 5.67
N LEU A 615 -21.40 9.68 5.44
CA LEU A 615 -20.99 10.18 4.13
C LEU A 615 -20.55 9.06 3.18
N LEU A 616 -21.22 8.91 2.03
CA LEU A 616 -20.83 7.95 0.99
C LEU A 616 -19.56 8.37 0.26
N HIS A 617 -18.79 7.42 -0.29
CA HIS A 617 -17.62 7.74 -1.12
C HIS A 617 -18.02 8.47 -2.41
N ALA A 618 -19.23 8.23 -2.92
CA ALA A 618 -19.83 9.00 -4.03
C ALA A 618 -20.02 10.50 -3.72
N GLU A 619 -20.13 10.90 -2.44
CA GLU A 619 -20.31 12.30 -2.02
C GLU A 619 -19.00 13.08 -1.86
N ASN A 620 -17.85 12.38 -1.87
CA ASN A 620 -16.53 13.00 -1.88
C ASN A 620 -15.76 12.65 -3.17
N PRO A 621 -16.00 13.35 -4.29
CA PRO A 621 -15.30 13.13 -5.56
C PRO A 621 -13.80 13.43 -5.57
N LEU A 622 -13.22 13.88 -4.45
CA LEU A 622 -11.77 14.05 -4.23
C LEU A 622 -11.23 13.08 -3.15
N SER A 623 -11.95 12.00 -2.83
CA SER A 623 -11.44 10.91 -2.00
C SER A 623 -10.23 10.22 -2.64
N LEU A 624 -9.32 9.68 -1.82
CA LEU A 624 -8.18 8.85 -2.23
C LEU A 624 -8.57 7.66 -3.10
N LEU A 625 -9.80 7.15 -2.93
CA LEU A 625 -10.33 5.99 -3.64
C LEU A 625 -10.86 6.33 -5.05
N HIS A 626 -10.99 7.61 -5.41
CA HIS A 626 -11.39 8.03 -6.76
C HIS A 626 -10.18 8.14 -7.68
N VAL A 627 -10.19 7.33 -8.74
CA VAL A 627 -9.10 7.23 -9.73
C VAL A 627 -8.94 8.52 -10.56
N GLN A 628 -10.05 9.17 -10.92
CA GLN A 628 -10.04 10.27 -11.89
C GLN A 628 -9.27 11.53 -11.40
N PRO A 629 -9.45 12.05 -10.17
CA PRO A 629 -8.62 13.13 -9.65
C PRO A 629 -7.12 12.79 -9.65
N LEU A 630 -6.77 11.56 -9.22
CA LEU A 630 -5.37 11.11 -9.16
C LEU A 630 -4.73 11.01 -10.55
N ARG A 631 -5.45 10.54 -11.58
CA ARG A 631 -5.03 10.64 -12.99
C ARG A 631 -4.81 12.09 -13.43
N GLY A 632 -5.67 13.01 -12.99
CA GLY A 632 -5.53 14.45 -13.24
C GLY A 632 -4.27 15.06 -12.61
N PHE A 633 -3.98 14.71 -11.35
CA PHE A 633 -2.80 15.20 -10.64
C PHE A 633 -1.50 14.56 -11.18
N LEU A 634 -1.53 13.30 -11.61
CA LEU A 634 -0.45 12.65 -12.37
C LEU A 634 -0.15 13.43 -13.65
N ARG A 635 -1.18 13.74 -14.45
CA ARG A 635 -1.02 14.50 -15.71
C ARG A 635 -0.54 15.93 -15.44
N LEU A 636 -1.04 16.59 -14.38
CA LEU A 636 -0.55 17.90 -13.91
C LEU A 636 0.96 17.87 -13.61
N GLY A 637 1.41 16.89 -12.82
CA GLY A 637 2.82 16.71 -12.46
C GLY A 637 3.70 16.55 -13.69
N ARG A 638 3.26 15.76 -14.68
CA ARG A 638 3.95 15.59 -15.97
C ARG A 638 3.95 16.87 -16.81
N LEU A 639 2.80 17.55 -16.98
CA LEU A 639 2.66 18.78 -17.77
C LEU A 639 3.55 19.92 -17.28
N LEU A 640 3.78 20.02 -15.96
CA LEU A 640 4.68 21.00 -15.35
C LEU A 640 6.18 20.73 -15.60
N LYS A 641 6.55 19.55 -16.10
CA LYS A 641 7.90 19.24 -16.61
C LYS A 641 7.95 19.31 -18.14
N GLU A 642 6.88 18.87 -18.82
CA GLU A 642 6.75 18.86 -20.28
C GLU A 642 6.60 20.26 -20.91
N THR A 643 6.09 21.26 -20.17
CA THR A 643 5.88 22.63 -20.69
C THR A 643 6.86 23.67 -20.12
N PRO A 644 7.48 24.54 -20.95
CA PRO A 644 8.38 25.62 -20.51
C PRO A 644 7.62 26.85 -19.99
N VAL A 645 6.33 26.71 -19.68
CA VAL A 645 5.46 27.80 -19.24
C VAL A 645 5.71 28.04 -17.76
N GLN A 646 6.26 29.21 -17.39
CA GLN A 646 6.34 29.61 -15.98
C GLN A 646 4.93 29.54 -15.35
N PRO A 647 4.74 28.75 -14.27
CA PRO A 647 3.45 28.68 -13.58
C PRO A 647 3.06 30.02 -12.98
N ALA A 648 1.81 30.14 -12.55
CA ALA A 648 1.43 31.23 -11.65
C ALA A 648 2.27 31.18 -10.37
N ALA A 649 2.47 32.32 -9.72
CA ALA A 649 3.04 32.34 -8.38
C ALA A 649 2.18 31.46 -7.44
N CYS A 650 2.83 30.66 -6.60
CA CYS A 650 2.21 29.67 -5.70
C CYS A 650 1.62 28.40 -6.36
N VAL A 651 2.30 27.82 -7.35
CA VAL A 651 2.04 26.44 -7.84
C VAL A 651 3.13 25.48 -7.33
N MET A 652 2.74 24.29 -6.88
CA MET A 652 3.66 23.22 -6.43
C MET A 652 4.57 22.72 -7.56
N SER A 653 5.76 22.23 -7.20
CA SER A 653 6.70 21.70 -8.19
C SER A 653 6.26 20.34 -8.74
N SER A 654 6.61 20.06 -10.00
CA SER A 654 6.34 18.78 -10.69
C SER A 654 6.71 17.55 -9.85
N ASN A 655 7.92 17.55 -9.26
CA ASN A 655 8.38 16.45 -8.40
C ASN A 655 7.48 16.31 -7.15
N GLN A 656 7.15 17.39 -6.44
CA GLN A 656 6.29 17.32 -5.25
C GLN A 656 4.87 16.81 -5.58
N ILE A 657 4.31 17.19 -6.72
CA ILE A 657 2.99 16.73 -7.16
C ILE A 657 3.01 15.23 -7.42
N LEU A 658 4.01 14.72 -8.17
CA LEU A 658 4.14 13.28 -8.42
C LEU A 658 4.42 12.49 -7.13
N HIS A 659 5.19 13.04 -6.19
CA HIS A 659 5.44 12.43 -4.88
C HIS A 659 4.15 12.31 -4.05
N LEU A 660 3.25 13.31 -4.09
CA LEU A 660 1.93 13.22 -3.47
C LEU A 660 1.04 12.18 -4.16
N VAL A 661 1.05 12.12 -5.49
CA VAL A 661 0.24 11.16 -6.26
C VAL A 661 0.67 9.71 -5.99
N ALA A 662 1.98 9.45 -5.91
CA ALA A 662 2.50 8.13 -5.54
C ALA A 662 2.07 7.74 -4.11
N ASP A 663 2.25 8.65 -3.15
CA ASP A 663 1.86 8.45 -1.75
C ASP A 663 0.35 8.20 -1.57
N TRP A 664 -0.48 8.96 -2.28
CA TRP A 664 -1.94 8.83 -2.27
C TRP A 664 -2.43 7.55 -2.94
N ALA A 665 -1.89 7.20 -4.11
CA ALA A 665 -2.20 5.94 -4.78
C ALA A 665 -1.80 4.74 -3.92
N ALA A 666 -0.58 4.74 -3.36
CA ALA A 666 -0.10 3.70 -2.46
C ALA A 666 -1.00 3.52 -1.22
N LYS A 667 -1.44 4.63 -0.60
CA LYS A 667 -2.42 4.62 0.51
C LYS A 667 -3.78 4.07 0.10
N ALA A 668 -4.29 4.45 -1.06
CA ALA A 668 -5.59 3.98 -1.56
C ALA A 668 -5.57 2.45 -1.85
N ILE A 669 -4.49 1.93 -2.46
CA ILE A 669 -4.31 0.50 -2.72
C ILE A 669 -4.26 -0.31 -1.40
N CYS A 670 -3.75 0.29 -0.31
CA CYS A 670 -3.75 -0.32 1.02
C CYS A 670 -5.12 -0.29 1.73
N GLN A 671 -6.08 0.51 1.25
CA GLN A 671 -7.48 0.49 1.72
C GLN A 671 -8.31 -0.55 0.95
N CYS A 672 -7.93 -0.90 -0.28
CA CYS A 672 -8.54 -1.98 -1.05
C CYS A 672 -8.19 -3.35 -0.47
N SER A 673 -9.18 -3.99 0.17
CA SER A 673 -9.07 -5.38 0.64
C SER A 673 -9.16 -6.40 -0.51
N HIS A 674 -9.75 -6.00 -1.64
CA HIS A 674 -9.83 -6.80 -2.86
C HIS A 674 -9.02 -6.19 -4.01
N ARG A 675 -8.72 -7.01 -5.03
CA ARG A 675 -7.94 -6.62 -6.22
C ARG A 675 -8.80 -6.44 -7.47
N GLY A 676 -9.95 -5.77 -7.29
CA GLY A 676 -10.87 -5.38 -8.37
C GLY A 676 -10.30 -4.29 -9.30
N GLU A 677 -11.08 -3.86 -10.28
CA GLU A 677 -10.68 -2.90 -11.33
C GLU A 677 -10.15 -1.59 -10.72
N VAL A 678 -10.86 -1.05 -9.72
CA VAL A 678 -10.48 0.18 -8.99
C VAL A 678 -9.07 0.07 -8.41
N SER A 679 -8.69 -1.10 -7.87
CA SER A 679 -7.37 -1.28 -7.28
C SER A 679 -6.26 -1.32 -8.33
N GLN A 680 -6.52 -1.93 -9.50
CA GLN A 680 -5.57 -2.02 -10.61
C GLN A 680 -5.37 -0.64 -11.27
N ASP A 681 -6.44 0.16 -11.36
CA ASP A 681 -6.39 1.54 -11.82
C ASP A 681 -5.58 2.45 -10.87
N LEU A 682 -5.72 2.27 -9.55
CA LEU A 682 -4.89 2.95 -8.53
C LEU A 682 -3.42 2.48 -8.58
N GLU A 683 -3.20 1.18 -8.78
CA GLU A 683 -1.87 0.58 -8.93
C GLU A 683 -1.15 1.10 -10.19
N TRP A 684 -1.87 1.29 -11.30
CA TRP A 684 -1.33 1.94 -12.50
C TRP A 684 -0.85 3.37 -12.21
N ILE A 685 -1.62 4.15 -11.43
CA ILE A 685 -1.23 5.51 -11.02
C ILE A 685 0.04 5.48 -10.17
N LEU A 686 0.16 4.54 -9.22
CA LEU A 686 1.36 4.38 -8.39
C LEU A 686 2.59 4.06 -9.25
N LEU A 687 2.45 3.15 -10.22
CA LEU A 687 3.52 2.78 -11.14
C LEU A 687 3.92 3.95 -12.05
N GLU A 688 2.97 4.62 -12.71
CA GLU A 688 3.28 5.71 -13.65
C GLU A 688 3.83 6.97 -12.94
N SER A 689 3.35 7.30 -11.73
CA SER A 689 3.88 8.42 -10.93
C SER A 689 5.31 8.16 -10.45
N SER A 690 5.56 6.95 -9.92
CA SER A 690 6.90 6.49 -9.51
C SER A 690 7.87 6.42 -10.70
N PHE A 691 7.41 5.93 -11.86
CA PHE A 691 8.19 5.87 -13.09
C PHE A 691 8.54 7.26 -13.62
N SER A 692 7.59 8.19 -13.60
CA SER A 692 7.82 9.60 -13.96
C SER A 692 8.88 10.24 -13.04
N LEU A 693 8.81 9.98 -11.74
CA LEU A 693 9.81 10.44 -10.76
C LEU A 693 11.20 9.82 -10.99
N LEU A 694 11.29 8.53 -11.32
CA LEU A 694 12.55 7.87 -11.66
C LEU A 694 13.16 8.46 -12.95
N GLN A 695 12.35 8.67 -13.99
CA GLN A 695 12.79 9.27 -15.24
C GLN A 695 13.30 10.70 -15.04
N PHE A 696 12.65 11.51 -14.21
CA PHE A 696 13.11 12.86 -13.90
C PHE A 696 14.41 12.84 -13.08
N LEU A 697 14.53 11.91 -12.12
CA LEU A 697 15.75 11.71 -11.33
C LEU A 697 16.93 11.27 -12.21
N SER A 698 16.73 10.38 -13.18
CA SER A 698 17.77 9.93 -14.12
C SER A 698 18.15 10.96 -15.19
N GLN A 699 17.44 12.08 -15.27
CA GLN A 699 17.76 13.23 -16.14
C GLN A 699 18.47 14.37 -15.40
N GLU A 700 18.57 14.27 -14.07
CA GLU A 700 19.30 15.21 -13.21
C GLU A 700 20.77 14.77 -13.04
N SER A 701 21.53 15.38 -12.13
CA SER A 701 22.99 15.18 -12.05
C SER A 701 23.42 13.73 -11.75
N PRO A 702 24.57 13.27 -12.29
CA PRO A 702 25.02 11.88 -12.15
C PRO A 702 25.30 11.47 -10.70
N ASP A 703 25.55 12.42 -9.79
CA ASP A 703 25.84 12.19 -8.37
C ASP A 703 24.70 11.52 -7.58
N LYS A 704 23.57 11.21 -8.24
CA LYS A 704 22.36 10.61 -7.67
C LYS A 704 22.24 9.08 -7.88
N GLU A 705 23.26 8.40 -8.41
CA GLU A 705 23.27 6.94 -8.68
C GLU A 705 22.63 6.08 -7.56
N ALA A 706 23.02 6.29 -6.30
CA ALA A 706 22.51 5.49 -5.18
C ALA A 706 21.00 5.67 -4.96
N TRP A 707 20.49 6.86 -5.24
CA TRP A 707 19.08 7.24 -5.14
C TRP A 707 18.27 6.60 -6.28
N ILE A 708 18.83 6.63 -7.50
CA ILE A 708 18.29 5.95 -8.68
C ILE A 708 18.20 4.44 -8.41
N ARG A 709 19.27 3.81 -7.92
CA ARG A 709 19.30 2.39 -7.54
C ARG A 709 18.20 2.02 -6.54
N LYS A 710 18.07 2.78 -5.45
CA LYS A 710 17.03 2.56 -4.40
C LYS A 710 15.61 2.61 -5.00
N ARG A 711 15.33 3.57 -5.89
CA ARG A 711 14.03 3.68 -6.57
C ARG A 711 13.80 2.60 -7.64
N CYS A 712 14.83 2.18 -8.38
CA CYS A 712 14.73 1.05 -9.32
C CYS A 712 14.38 -0.26 -8.60
N HIS A 713 15.01 -0.54 -7.46
CA HIS A 713 14.74 -1.76 -6.67
C HIS A 713 13.30 -1.75 -6.13
N GLY A 714 12.86 -0.63 -5.53
CA GLY A 714 11.49 -0.44 -5.05
C GLY A 714 10.43 -0.64 -6.14
N MET A 715 10.67 -0.10 -7.34
CA MET A 715 9.71 -0.17 -8.44
C MET A 715 9.75 -1.51 -9.20
N THR A 716 10.90 -2.19 -9.27
CA THR A 716 10.96 -3.56 -9.81
C THR A 716 10.21 -4.54 -8.90
N ALA A 717 10.26 -4.34 -7.57
CA ALA A 717 9.43 -5.09 -6.63
C ALA A 717 7.93 -4.82 -6.84
N LEU A 718 7.50 -3.56 -6.97
CA LEU A 718 6.11 -3.21 -7.30
C LEU A 718 5.63 -3.91 -8.59
N LEU A 719 6.42 -3.83 -9.66
CA LEU A 719 6.08 -4.43 -10.96
C LEU A 719 6.03 -5.97 -10.89
N LYS A 720 6.92 -6.60 -10.13
CA LYS A 720 6.96 -8.07 -9.95
C LYS A 720 5.73 -8.63 -9.22
N PHE A 721 5.20 -7.91 -8.24
CA PHE A 721 4.02 -8.34 -7.46
C PHE A 721 2.73 -7.64 -7.92
N SER A 722 2.74 -7.06 -9.12
CA SER A 722 1.62 -6.32 -9.67
C SER A 722 0.37 -7.20 -9.82
N CYS A 723 -0.80 -6.63 -9.55
CA CYS A 723 -2.09 -7.27 -9.82
C CYS A 723 -2.64 -6.95 -11.21
N ILE A 724 -1.93 -6.12 -11.99
CA ILE A 724 -2.29 -5.71 -13.34
C ILE A 724 -1.83 -6.81 -14.33
N PRO A 725 -2.70 -7.30 -15.24
CA PRO A 725 -2.30 -8.28 -16.25
C PRO A 725 -1.16 -7.74 -17.14
N PRO A 726 -0.21 -8.60 -17.58
CA PRO A 726 0.92 -8.18 -18.40
C PRO A 726 0.44 -7.62 -19.76
N CYS A 727 0.70 -6.33 -20.00
CA CYS A 727 0.45 -5.63 -21.25
C CYS A 727 1.76 -5.06 -21.82
N LYS A 728 1.76 -4.58 -23.08
CA LYS A 728 2.98 -4.04 -23.71
C LYS A 728 3.51 -2.85 -22.92
N GLU A 729 2.63 -1.99 -22.43
CA GLU A 729 2.93 -0.74 -21.73
C GLU A 729 3.59 -1.01 -20.36
N LEU A 730 3.12 -2.01 -19.63
CA LEU A 730 3.67 -2.45 -18.33
C LEU A 730 5.06 -3.08 -18.51
N LEU A 731 5.23 -3.94 -19.52
CA LEU A 731 6.51 -4.58 -19.83
C LEU A 731 7.54 -3.59 -20.40
N ASP A 732 7.09 -2.64 -21.22
CA ASP A 732 7.87 -1.48 -21.68
C ASP A 732 8.32 -0.59 -20.51
N MET A 733 7.51 -0.47 -19.45
CA MET A 733 7.88 0.25 -18.22
C MET A 733 8.93 -0.56 -17.43
N GLN A 734 8.68 -1.86 -17.22
CA GLN A 734 9.58 -2.75 -16.49
C GLN A 734 10.97 -2.81 -17.10
N GLU A 735 11.08 -2.98 -18.42
CA GLU A 735 12.39 -2.98 -19.07
C GLU A 735 13.10 -1.64 -18.88
N LYS A 736 12.42 -0.50 -19.04
CA LYS A 736 13.01 0.83 -18.86
C LYS A 736 13.48 1.08 -17.42
N VAL A 737 12.77 0.58 -16.42
CA VAL A 737 13.22 0.61 -15.00
C VAL A 737 14.51 -0.19 -14.83
N CYS A 738 14.58 -1.40 -15.39
CA CYS A 738 15.78 -2.23 -15.33
C CYS A 738 16.95 -1.66 -16.14
N GLN A 739 16.70 -1.04 -17.30
CA GLN A 739 17.70 -0.31 -18.09
C GLN A 739 18.30 0.87 -17.28
N ILE A 740 17.45 1.67 -16.61
CA ILE A 740 17.91 2.76 -15.72
C ILE A 740 18.71 2.19 -14.51
N GLY A 741 18.31 1.04 -13.97
CA GLY A 741 19.06 0.32 -12.94
C GLY A 741 20.43 -0.16 -13.41
N ALA A 742 20.52 -0.76 -14.60
CA ALA A 742 21.77 -1.19 -15.22
C ALA A 742 22.68 -0.01 -15.59
N ILE A 743 22.11 1.13 -15.99
CA ILE A 743 22.86 2.38 -16.18
C ILE A 743 23.48 2.86 -14.86
N ALA A 744 22.72 2.87 -13.77
CA ALA A 744 23.18 3.35 -12.47
C ALA A 744 24.05 2.33 -11.69
N SER A 745 24.21 1.10 -12.19
CA SER A 745 25.02 0.03 -11.57
C SER A 745 25.40 -1.07 -12.60
N PRO A 746 26.25 -0.76 -13.60
CA PRO A 746 26.50 -1.67 -14.73
C PRO A 746 27.30 -2.93 -14.37
N CYS A 747 27.95 -2.96 -13.20
CA CYS A 747 28.68 -4.12 -12.68
C CYS A 747 27.90 -4.87 -11.57
N SER A 748 26.61 -4.58 -11.42
CA SER A 748 25.70 -5.31 -10.52
C SER A 748 25.11 -6.51 -11.25
N SER A 749 25.60 -7.70 -10.95
CA SER A 749 25.10 -8.99 -11.46
C SER A 749 23.58 -9.10 -11.33
N PHE A 750 23.04 -8.74 -10.17
CA PHE A 750 21.60 -8.78 -9.89
C PHE A 750 20.80 -7.77 -10.71
N SER A 751 21.33 -6.56 -10.94
CA SER A 751 20.64 -5.55 -11.77
C SER A 751 20.59 -5.97 -13.25
N LEU A 752 21.61 -6.68 -13.75
CA LEU A 752 21.60 -7.26 -15.10
C LEU A 752 20.71 -8.50 -15.20
N TYR A 753 20.58 -9.29 -14.13
CA TYR A 753 19.59 -10.36 -14.04
C TYR A 753 18.15 -9.83 -14.14
N LEU A 754 17.81 -8.78 -13.38
CA LEU A 754 16.49 -8.15 -13.45
C LEU A 754 16.17 -7.60 -14.86
N LEU A 755 17.17 -7.02 -15.54
CA LEU A 755 17.05 -6.62 -16.95
C LEU A 755 16.78 -7.82 -17.86
N GLY A 756 17.52 -8.92 -17.72
CA GLY A 756 17.28 -10.15 -18.48
C GLY A 756 15.89 -10.73 -18.26
N VAL A 757 15.36 -10.69 -17.03
CA VAL A 757 13.98 -11.12 -16.73
C VAL A 757 12.95 -10.22 -17.43
N ALA A 758 13.11 -8.90 -17.39
CA ALA A 758 12.21 -7.97 -18.07
C ALA A 758 12.23 -8.15 -19.61
N GLN A 759 13.42 -8.36 -20.17
CA GLN A 759 13.61 -8.61 -21.61
C GLN A 759 13.02 -9.96 -22.04
N LEU A 760 13.14 -11.02 -21.23
CA LEU A 760 12.50 -12.30 -21.48
C LEU A 760 10.96 -12.22 -21.37
N ALA A 761 10.43 -11.47 -20.40
CA ALA A 761 8.99 -11.25 -20.25
C ALA A 761 8.39 -10.49 -21.47
N ARG A 762 9.13 -9.55 -22.06
CA ARG A 762 8.76 -8.94 -23.35
C ARG A 762 8.67 -9.95 -24.49
N TYR A 763 9.59 -10.93 -24.54
CA TYR A 763 9.52 -11.99 -25.54
C TYR A 763 8.30 -12.87 -25.33
N ASP A 764 8.12 -13.42 -24.12
CA ASP A 764 7.05 -14.39 -23.83
C ASP A 764 5.65 -13.80 -24.05
N ASN A 765 5.49 -12.46 -23.95
CA ASN A 765 4.25 -11.75 -24.26
C ASN A 765 3.89 -11.65 -25.77
N ASN A 766 4.87 -11.62 -26.68
CA ASN A 766 4.59 -11.66 -28.13
C ASN A 766 5.75 -12.29 -28.95
N PRO A 767 5.98 -13.61 -28.85
CA PRO A 767 7.14 -14.29 -29.43
C PRO A 767 7.28 -14.16 -30.96
N CYS A 768 6.19 -13.89 -31.66
CA CYS A 768 6.15 -13.77 -33.12
C CYS A 768 6.62 -12.40 -33.65
N SER A 769 6.84 -11.42 -32.77
CA SER A 769 7.27 -10.07 -33.17
C SER A 769 8.79 -9.96 -33.35
N ALA A 770 9.24 -9.12 -34.30
CA ALA A 770 10.66 -8.82 -34.47
C ALA A 770 11.25 -8.11 -33.23
N GLU A 771 10.44 -7.34 -32.50
CA GLU A 771 10.80 -6.75 -31.20
C GLU A 771 11.11 -7.83 -30.16
N ALA A 772 10.28 -8.88 -30.06
CA ALA A 772 10.50 -9.99 -29.12
C ALA A 772 11.77 -10.78 -29.44
N GLN A 773 12.03 -11.09 -30.71
CA GLN A 773 13.25 -11.82 -31.10
C GLN A 773 14.53 -11.05 -30.74
N LEU A 774 14.49 -9.71 -30.80
CA LEU A 774 15.57 -8.85 -30.32
C LEU A 774 15.64 -8.85 -28.79
N ALA A 775 14.51 -8.73 -28.09
CA ALA A 775 14.45 -8.79 -26.64
C ALA A 775 14.98 -10.14 -26.08
N LEU A 776 14.77 -11.26 -26.77
CA LEU A 776 15.35 -12.56 -26.39
C LEU A 776 16.87 -12.59 -26.55
N GLN A 777 17.42 -11.97 -27.60
CA GLN A 777 18.87 -11.84 -27.79
C GLN A 777 19.49 -10.96 -26.69
N ASP A 778 18.89 -9.81 -26.41
CA ASP A 778 19.33 -8.92 -25.34
C ASP A 778 19.19 -9.59 -23.95
N ALA A 779 18.14 -10.38 -23.71
CA ALA A 779 17.98 -11.16 -22.47
C ALA A 779 19.11 -12.18 -22.25
N VAL A 780 19.47 -12.95 -23.29
CA VAL A 780 20.60 -13.89 -23.24
C VAL A 780 21.93 -13.17 -22.94
N LEU A 781 22.13 -11.98 -23.49
CA LEU A 781 23.31 -11.14 -23.19
C LEU A 781 23.29 -10.64 -21.74
N SER A 782 22.16 -10.14 -21.26
CA SER A 782 21.97 -9.65 -19.88
C SER A 782 22.20 -10.75 -18.83
N PHE A 783 21.69 -11.97 -19.06
CA PHE A 783 21.96 -13.10 -18.16
C PHE A 783 23.42 -13.58 -18.21
N LYS A 784 24.06 -13.61 -19.38
CA LYS A 784 25.50 -13.93 -19.49
C LYS A 784 26.36 -12.91 -18.75
N ALA A 785 26.07 -11.61 -18.93
CA ALA A 785 26.73 -10.54 -18.19
C ALA A 785 26.57 -10.68 -16.67
N SER A 786 25.36 -11.05 -16.22
CA SER A 786 25.05 -11.29 -14.80
C SER A 786 25.92 -12.42 -14.21
N ILE A 787 26.00 -13.57 -14.88
CA ILE A 787 26.81 -14.73 -14.44
C ILE A 787 28.31 -14.41 -14.49
N ASN A 788 28.78 -13.72 -15.53
CA ASN A 788 30.19 -13.35 -15.71
C ASN A 788 30.70 -12.33 -14.68
N LEU A 789 29.80 -11.66 -13.95
CA LEU A 789 30.12 -10.73 -12.86
C LEU A 789 30.11 -11.39 -11.47
N GLU A 790 29.72 -12.65 -11.32
CA GLU A 790 29.71 -13.31 -10.01
C GLU A 790 31.12 -13.39 -9.39
N ASN A 791 31.23 -13.05 -8.11
CA ASN A 791 32.50 -12.89 -7.37
C ASN A 791 33.43 -11.77 -7.91
N MET A 792 32.95 -10.90 -8.81
CA MET A 792 33.62 -9.67 -9.21
C MET A 792 33.10 -8.47 -8.39
N PRO A 793 33.88 -7.38 -8.22
CA PRO A 793 33.42 -6.18 -7.51
C PRO A 793 32.25 -5.49 -8.23
N THR A 794 31.33 -4.87 -7.48
CA THR A 794 30.16 -4.17 -8.03
C THR A 794 30.46 -2.81 -8.65
N LYS A 795 31.74 -2.41 -8.71
CA LYS A 795 32.24 -1.17 -9.35
C LYS A 795 33.28 -1.55 -10.41
N GLY A 796 33.15 -0.99 -11.61
CA GLY A 796 34.04 -1.26 -12.73
C GLY A 796 33.52 -0.68 -14.05
N PRO A 797 34.17 -1.01 -15.19
CA PRO A 797 33.63 -0.70 -16.51
C PRO A 797 32.42 -1.60 -16.85
N PRO A 798 31.44 -1.12 -17.64
CA PRO A 798 30.29 -1.93 -18.06
C PRO A 798 30.74 -3.16 -18.88
N PRO A 799 30.13 -4.35 -18.67
CA PRO A 799 30.50 -5.58 -19.36
C PRO A 799 30.19 -5.50 -20.87
N ALA A 800 30.96 -6.20 -21.69
CA ALA A 800 30.88 -6.11 -23.15
C ALA A 800 29.51 -6.54 -23.71
N GLU A 801 28.89 -7.53 -23.05
CA GLU A 801 27.57 -8.07 -23.36
C GLU A 801 26.46 -7.03 -23.13
N LEU A 802 26.63 -6.14 -22.14
CA LEU A 802 25.73 -4.98 -21.94
C LEU A 802 25.99 -3.90 -23.00
N THR A 803 27.26 -3.59 -23.29
CA THR A 803 27.59 -2.53 -24.27
C THR A 803 27.25 -2.90 -25.72
N SER A 804 27.06 -4.20 -26.01
CA SER A 804 26.63 -4.70 -27.31
C SER A 804 25.14 -4.49 -27.60
N GLN A 805 24.30 -4.28 -26.57
CA GLN A 805 22.85 -4.10 -26.73
C GLN A 805 22.53 -2.73 -27.36
N LYS A 806 21.58 -2.70 -28.29
CA LYS A 806 21.32 -1.51 -29.13
C LYS A 806 20.81 -0.31 -28.34
N TRP A 807 20.02 -0.56 -27.28
CA TRP A 807 19.51 0.50 -26.41
C TRP A 807 20.63 1.20 -25.62
N TRP A 808 21.67 0.46 -25.19
CA TRP A 808 22.82 1.01 -24.49
C TRP A 808 23.68 1.90 -25.41
N GLN A 809 23.82 1.51 -26.68
CA GLN A 809 24.50 2.30 -27.70
C GLN A 809 23.73 3.61 -27.98
N GLY A 810 22.41 3.53 -28.16
CA GLY A 810 21.56 4.71 -28.30
C GLY A 810 21.60 5.64 -27.08
N TYR A 811 21.64 5.08 -25.87
CA TYR A 811 21.82 5.84 -24.63
C TYR A 811 23.15 6.60 -24.59
N LYS A 812 24.26 5.96 -24.95
CA LYS A 812 25.58 6.63 -25.06
C LYS A 812 25.56 7.76 -26.08
N SER A 813 25.09 7.52 -27.30
CA SER A 813 25.02 8.57 -28.33
C SER A 813 24.11 9.74 -27.93
N ALA A 814 23.02 9.48 -27.19
CA ALA A 814 22.16 10.53 -26.65
C ALA A 814 22.83 11.37 -25.54
N ILE A 815 23.81 10.82 -24.80
CA ILE A 815 24.64 11.58 -23.86
C ILE A 815 25.71 12.38 -24.62
N GLU A 816 26.38 11.77 -25.60
CA GLU A 816 27.39 12.41 -26.43
C GLU A 816 26.79 13.61 -27.17
N GLU A 817 25.59 13.48 -27.74
CA GLU A 817 24.88 14.59 -28.38
C GLU A 817 24.52 15.70 -27.38
N LYS A 818 24.04 15.35 -26.17
CA LYS A 818 23.77 16.34 -25.10
C LYS A 818 25.03 17.08 -24.68
N ALA A 819 26.17 16.39 -24.56
CA ALA A 819 27.46 17.00 -24.22
C ALA A 819 27.94 17.95 -25.32
N GLN A 820 27.84 17.54 -26.59
CA GLN A 820 28.18 18.37 -27.75
C GLN A 820 27.31 19.64 -27.82
N ARG A 821 26.00 19.53 -27.53
CA ARG A 821 25.07 20.68 -27.47
C ARG A 821 25.35 21.66 -26.31
N VAL A 822 26.22 21.31 -25.35
CA VAL A 822 26.60 22.16 -24.20
C VAL A 822 27.95 22.89 -24.42
N MET A 823 28.74 22.51 -25.43
CA MET A 823 29.99 23.21 -25.75
C MET A 823 29.74 24.52 -26.53
N PRO A 824 30.31 25.67 -26.12
CA PRO A 824 30.19 26.91 -26.88
C PRO A 824 30.93 26.83 -28.22
N GLN A 825 30.31 27.33 -29.30
CA GLN A 825 31.01 27.52 -30.58
C GLN A 825 32.06 28.64 -30.44
N VAL A 826 33.34 28.26 -30.41
CA VAL A 826 34.45 29.20 -30.57
C VAL A 826 34.58 29.56 -32.05
N CYS A 827 34.13 30.75 -32.41
CA CYS A 827 34.32 31.32 -33.74
C CYS A 827 35.78 31.78 -33.94
N ASP A 828 36.63 30.91 -34.48
CA ASP A 828 37.97 31.33 -34.92
C ASP A 828 37.92 31.95 -36.35
N LYS A 829 38.78 32.95 -36.59
CA LYS A 829 38.88 33.71 -37.86
C LYS A 829 40.33 34.07 -38.22
N GLY A 830 41.19 33.06 -38.34
CA GLY A 830 42.52 33.17 -38.96
C GLY A 830 42.49 32.94 -40.48
N LYS A 831 42.95 33.91 -41.28
CA LYS A 831 42.97 33.81 -42.76
C LYS A 831 44.19 33.03 -43.28
N GLN A 832 43.98 32.16 -44.27
CA GLN A 832 44.78 32.09 -45.51
C GLN A 832 43.99 31.32 -46.59
N ALA A 833 44.41 31.34 -47.86
CA ALA A 833 43.55 30.99 -49.00
C ALA A 833 44.24 30.13 -50.08
N ALA A 834 43.46 29.19 -50.63
CA ALA A 834 43.34 28.75 -52.04
C ALA A 834 44.62 28.51 -52.89
N PRO A 835 44.69 27.42 -53.70
CA PRO A 835 43.82 27.33 -54.88
C PRO A 835 43.43 25.93 -55.42
N ALA A 836 42.63 25.97 -56.51
CA ALA A 836 42.64 25.06 -57.69
C ALA A 836 41.71 23.82 -57.79
N THR A 837 40.61 24.02 -58.54
CA THR A 837 40.14 23.23 -59.72
C THR A 837 39.49 21.82 -59.65
N VAL A 838 38.20 21.81 -60.03
CA VAL A 838 37.54 21.01 -61.10
C VAL A 838 37.30 19.48 -60.95
N CYS A 839 36.01 19.11 -60.87
CA CYS A 839 35.26 18.02 -61.56
C CYS A 839 33.86 17.87 -60.91
N THR A 840 32.74 17.47 -61.52
CA THR A 840 32.17 17.61 -62.89
C THR A 840 30.63 17.39 -62.80
N GLU A 841 29.85 17.59 -63.87
CA GLU A 841 28.37 17.63 -63.81
C GLU A 841 27.64 16.27 -63.92
N GLY A 842 26.39 16.19 -63.43
CA GLY A 842 25.44 15.09 -63.68
C GLY A 842 24.07 15.27 -62.99
N ALA A 843 23.03 15.67 -63.73
CA ALA A 843 21.64 15.88 -63.25
C ALA A 843 20.63 14.98 -64.00
N PRO A 844 19.33 14.82 -63.61
CA PRO A 844 18.26 15.86 -63.68
C PRO A 844 17.40 16.00 -62.38
N LYS A 845 16.79 17.15 -62.04
CA LYS A 845 15.49 17.78 -62.50
C LYS A 845 14.26 16.86 -62.37
N GLY A 846 13.09 17.26 -61.85
CA GLY A 846 12.53 18.51 -61.26
C GLY A 846 11.13 18.18 -60.66
N ARG A 847 10.25 19.04 -60.11
CA ARG A 847 9.98 20.51 -60.02
C ARG A 847 9.29 20.78 -58.64
N GLY A 848 8.91 21.98 -58.16
CA GLY A 848 9.12 23.38 -58.57
C GLY A 848 7.97 24.33 -58.10
N VAL A 849 8.24 25.65 -58.09
CA VAL A 849 7.32 26.80 -57.85
C VAL A 849 7.00 27.20 -56.39
N ALA A 850 6.97 28.53 -56.15
CA ALA A 850 6.59 29.22 -54.90
C ALA A 850 5.87 30.56 -55.23
N PRO A 851 5.21 31.21 -54.26
CA PRO A 851 5.49 32.63 -53.96
C PRO A 851 5.58 32.90 -52.44
N LYS A 852 6.55 33.68 -51.90
CA LYS A 852 6.78 35.14 -52.00
C LYS A 852 5.69 36.04 -51.36
N SER A 853 5.99 36.67 -50.22
CA SER A 853 6.03 38.15 -50.01
C SER A 853 6.11 38.57 -48.51
N ARG A 854 6.47 39.81 -48.10
CA ARG A 854 7.61 40.68 -48.53
C ARG A 854 7.92 41.85 -47.53
N GLY A 855 8.34 41.57 -46.28
CA GLY A 855 8.94 42.59 -45.36
C GLY A 855 8.00 43.73 -44.89
N PRO A 856 8.52 44.88 -44.39
CA PRO A 856 9.93 45.22 -44.12
C PRO A 856 10.26 45.73 -42.68
N ILE A 857 11.53 45.56 -42.27
CA ILE A 857 12.51 46.60 -41.80
C ILE A 857 11.94 47.75 -40.92
N SER A 858 12.42 48.00 -39.68
CA SER A 858 13.75 48.58 -39.42
C SER A 858 14.33 48.39 -38.00
N ALA A 859 15.67 48.51 -37.94
CA ALA A 859 16.52 48.81 -36.78
C ALA A 859 16.08 50.11 -36.03
N SER A 860 16.56 50.42 -34.80
CA SER A 860 17.92 50.19 -34.30
C SER A 860 18.14 50.05 -32.78
N LYS A 861 19.38 49.66 -32.44
CA LYS A 861 20.07 49.64 -31.14
C LYS A 861 21.02 50.89 -31.09
N PRO A 862 21.76 51.21 -29.99
CA PRO A 862 21.75 50.64 -28.63
C PRO A 862 21.95 51.66 -27.46
N LEU A 863 22.12 51.11 -26.23
CA LEU A 863 23.17 51.44 -25.24
C LEU A 863 22.97 52.48 -24.09
N GLN A 864 23.36 52.01 -22.89
CA GLN A 864 24.19 52.65 -21.84
C GLN A 864 23.62 53.50 -20.66
N THR A 865 23.96 53.02 -19.45
CA THR A 865 24.39 53.74 -18.20
C THR A 865 23.47 54.70 -17.41
N ALA A 866 22.85 54.12 -16.36
CA ALA A 866 23.22 54.30 -14.94
C ALA A 866 23.07 55.65 -14.16
N LYS A 867 22.21 55.56 -13.13
CA LYS A 867 22.33 56.09 -11.73
C LYS A 867 21.97 57.57 -11.38
N LYS A 868 21.20 57.68 -10.28
CA LYS A 868 20.90 58.84 -9.39
C LYS A 868 19.95 59.93 -9.96
N ALA A 869 19.12 60.63 -9.17
CA ALA A 869 18.55 60.34 -7.83
C ALA A 869 17.41 61.32 -7.45
N ALA A 870 16.55 60.88 -6.51
CA ALA A 870 15.80 61.66 -5.51
C ALA A 870 14.51 62.48 -5.85
N THR A 871 13.56 62.36 -4.91
CA THR A 871 12.50 63.32 -4.46
C THR A 871 11.41 63.84 -5.42
N MET A 872 10.15 63.55 -5.06
CA MET A 872 9.14 64.58 -4.77
C MET A 872 8.18 64.15 -3.62
N LEU A 873 7.68 65.15 -2.90
CA LEU A 873 6.56 65.16 -1.93
C LEU A 873 5.56 66.24 -2.45
N PRO A 874 4.25 66.27 -2.10
CA PRO A 874 3.69 66.32 -0.72
C PRO A 874 2.42 65.44 -0.55
N GLY A 875 1.63 65.48 0.54
CA GLY A 875 1.64 66.24 1.81
C GLY A 875 0.63 65.64 2.80
N GLY A 876 0.38 66.26 3.97
CA GLY A 876 -0.53 65.69 4.98
C GLY A 876 -1.08 66.70 6.00
N SER A 877 -1.83 66.23 7.00
CA SER A 877 -2.27 67.02 8.17
C SER A 877 -2.72 66.15 9.37
N HIS A 878 -2.68 66.71 10.58
CA HIS A 878 -3.13 66.13 11.87
C HIS A 878 -4.22 67.03 12.51
N PRO A 879 -4.98 66.55 13.51
CA PRO A 879 -4.66 66.82 14.94
C PRO A 879 -4.46 65.51 15.76
N LYS A 880 -3.79 65.41 16.94
CA LYS A 880 -3.63 66.23 18.17
C LYS A 880 -4.88 66.22 19.10
N ALA A 881 -4.79 66.10 20.44
CA ALA A 881 -3.66 65.83 21.37
C ALA A 881 -4.14 65.45 22.82
N GLY A 882 -3.21 65.06 23.71
CA GLY A 882 -3.35 65.06 25.19
C GLY A 882 -3.42 63.66 25.85
N SER A 883 -2.69 63.22 26.91
CA SER A 883 -1.61 63.68 27.82
C SER A 883 -1.98 63.94 29.30
N VAL A 884 -1.31 63.25 30.27
CA VAL A 884 -0.66 63.78 31.53
C VAL A 884 -0.65 62.82 32.76
N SER A 885 0.56 62.40 33.19
CA SER A 885 0.98 61.99 34.57
C SER A 885 0.33 60.73 35.25
N THR A 886 0.80 60.14 36.36
CA THR A 886 1.93 60.34 37.34
C THR A 886 2.64 58.97 37.60
N SER A 887 3.97 58.86 37.80
CA SER A 887 4.78 59.00 39.05
C SER A 887 4.48 57.97 40.18
N ARG A 888 5.43 57.34 40.90
CA ARG A 888 6.91 57.57 40.97
C ARG A 888 7.70 56.43 41.69
N GLY A 889 8.92 56.14 41.21
CA GLY A 889 10.05 55.55 41.98
C GLY A 889 10.16 54.01 42.04
N ARG A 890 11.32 53.38 42.31
CA ARG A 890 12.74 53.83 42.42
C ARG A 890 13.64 52.57 42.57
N GLY A 891 14.75 52.34 41.87
CA GLY A 891 15.37 53.02 40.72
C GLY A 891 16.92 52.93 40.72
N THR A 892 17.57 53.09 39.54
CA THR A 892 18.99 53.51 39.31
C THR A 892 20.16 52.59 39.75
N SER A 893 21.31 52.45 39.03
CA SER A 893 21.73 52.85 37.66
C SER A 893 23.18 52.41 37.32
N GLY A 894 23.52 52.20 36.03
CA GLY A 894 24.90 52.11 35.48
C GLY A 894 25.03 51.03 34.38
N PHE A 895 25.24 51.28 33.07
CA PHE A 895 26.36 51.92 32.33
C PHE A 895 27.73 51.16 32.47
N SER A 896 28.54 50.93 31.41
CA SER A 896 28.34 51.05 29.94
C SER A 896 29.53 50.47 29.13
N SER A 897 29.25 49.97 27.91
CA SER A 897 30.10 49.99 26.68
C SER A 897 31.54 49.41 26.59
N ASN A 898 31.77 48.78 25.43
CA ASN A 898 33.02 48.72 24.62
C ASN A 898 34.17 47.73 24.91
N LYS A 899 34.26 46.75 23.99
CA LYS A 899 35.43 46.35 23.16
C LYS A 899 36.75 45.83 23.76
N THR A 900 37.18 44.71 23.15
CA THR A 900 38.56 44.29 22.78
C THR A 900 39.57 43.79 23.83
N ALA A 901 39.88 42.49 23.68
CA ALA A 901 41.22 41.93 23.37
C ALA A 901 42.10 41.28 24.48
N VAL A 902 42.64 40.11 24.08
CA VAL A 902 43.90 39.46 24.50
C VAL A 902 43.93 38.53 25.75
N THR A 903 44.72 37.48 25.55
CA THR A 903 45.12 36.26 26.32
C THR A 903 46.06 36.57 27.52
N PRO A 904 46.45 35.63 28.43
CA PRO A 904 46.76 34.20 28.18
C PRO A 904 46.49 33.14 29.30
N LYS A 905 46.93 31.90 29.02
CA LYS A 905 46.95 30.71 29.91
C LYS A 905 48.06 30.78 30.98
N PRO A 906 47.98 29.96 32.05
CA PRO A 906 48.89 28.79 32.14
C PRO A 906 48.22 27.46 32.63
N LYS A 907 49.04 26.40 32.81
CA LYS A 907 48.74 25.03 33.31
C LYS A 907 49.63 24.71 34.55
N PRO A 908 49.53 23.55 35.23
CA PRO A 908 48.38 22.69 35.55
C PRO A 908 48.08 22.73 37.09
N PRO A 909 48.51 21.86 38.06
CA PRO A 909 49.08 20.48 38.09
C PRO A 909 48.34 19.47 39.05
N LEU A 910 48.95 18.29 39.26
CA LEU A 910 48.82 17.32 40.39
C LEU A 910 47.62 16.33 40.48
N ASN A 911 47.94 15.14 41.04
CA ASN A 911 47.09 13.95 41.21
C ASN A 911 47.78 12.94 42.19
N PRO A 912 47.06 12.29 43.13
CA PRO A 912 47.47 11.01 43.73
C PRO A 912 46.39 9.90 43.55
N LYS A 913 46.70 8.78 42.90
CA LYS A 913 47.16 7.49 43.52
C LYS A 913 46.11 6.80 44.42
N SER A 914 45.84 5.49 44.29
CA SER A 914 46.37 4.41 43.42
C SER A 914 45.39 3.18 43.48
N CYS A 915 45.66 1.89 43.18
CA CYS A 915 46.89 1.09 42.99
C CYS A 915 46.60 -0.32 42.39
N VAL A 916 47.64 -1.00 41.87
CA VAL A 916 47.93 -2.48 41.96
C VAL A 916 46.87 -3.51 41.50
N LYS A 917 47.13 -4.52 40.64
CA LYS A 917 48.31 -5.10 39.92
C LYS A 917 47.82 -5.62 38.53
N ALA A 918 48.52 -5.56 37.40
CA ALA A 918 49.84 -6.10 36.98
C ALA A 918 49.81 -7.63 36.67
N VAL A 919 50.51 -8.21 35.69
CA VAL A 919 51.40 -7.72 34.58
C VAL A 919 51.66 -8.86 33.56
N LYS A 920 52.03 -8.55 32.30
CA LYS A 920 53.01 -9.23 31.40
C LYS A 920 52.69 -9.02 29.90
N GLU A 921 53.65 -8.92 28.98
CA GLU A 921 55.03 -8.36 29.04
C GLU A 921 55.52 -8.06 27.60
N GLU A 922 56.54 -7.19 27.48
CA GLU A 922 57.20 -6.71 26.23
C GLU A 922 58.28 -7.72 25.73
N PRO A 923 59.23 -7.51 24.75
CA PRO A 923 59.96 -6.25 24.43
C PRO A 923 60.57 -5.95 23.00
N GLN A 924 60.78 -4.65 22.68
CA GLN A 924 62.02 -4.00 22.10
C GLN A 924 62.55 -4.37 20.67
N GLN A 925 63.44 -3.64 19.95
CA GLN A 925 64.00 -2.25 19.85
C GLN A 925 64.68 -2.11 18.43
N LEU A 926 64.68 -0.98 17.68
CA LEU A 926 65.51 0.27 17.70
C LEU A 926 67.06 0.07 17.61
N PRO A 927 67.89 1.03 17.07
CA PRO A 927 67.66 2.32 16.37
C PRO A 927 68.63 2.62 15.14
N ALA A 928 68.83 3.92 14.79
CA ALA A 928 69.95 4.59 14.05
C ALA A 928 69.59 5.26 12.69
N THR A 929 69.33 6.60 12.62
CA THR A 929 70.23 7.75 12.27
C THR A 929 70.62 7.86 10.77
N GLU A 930 70.68 9.03 10.10
CA GLU A 930 70.77 10.44 10.57
C GLU A 930 70.21 11.47 9.54
N ASP A 931 70.11 12.74 9.97
CA ASP A 931 69.68 14.00 9.32
C ASP A 931 70.01 14.24 7.81
N THR A 932 69.31 15.08 7.01
CA THR A 932 68.18 16.04 7.18
C THR A 932 67.36 16.13 5.84
N THR A 933 66.45 17.06 5.45
CA THR A 933 66.06 18.46 5.87
C THR A 933 64.56 18.76 5.54
N VAL A 934 64.12 20.03 5.66
CA VAL A 934 62.72 20.54 5.68
C VAL A 934 62.69 21.99 5.12
N PRO A 935 61.59 22.59 4.58
CA PRO A 935 60.18 22.14 4.41
C PRO A 935 59.58 22.22 2.98
N GLU A 936 58.45 21.54 2.74
CA GLU A 936 57.18 22.16 2.29
C GLU A 936 55.97 21.20 2.47
N SER A 937 54.74 21.64 2.12
CA SER A 937 53.48 21.05 2.60
C SER A 937 53.10 19.66 2.04
N LYS A 938 52.59 18.76 2.89
CA LYS A 938 51.97 17.48 2.51
C LYS A 938 50.43 17.55 2.38
N PRO A 939 49.78 16.59 1.68
CA PRO A 939 48.34 16.61 1.40
C PRO A 939 47.44 16.19 2.57
N VAL A 940 46.13 16.26 2.32
CA VAL A 940 45.06 15.72 3.17
C VAL A 940 45.18 14.21 3.30
N GLU A 941 44.92 13.66 4.49
CA GLU A 941 44.86 12.21 4.72
C GLU A 941 43.65 11.58 4.01
N GLU A 942 43.89 10.46 3.32
CA GLU A 942 42.84 9.69 2.65
C GLU A 942 42.00 8.91 3.69
N THR A 943 40.68 8.86 3.48
CA THR A 943 39.80 8.02 4.30
C THR A 943 40.10 6.54 4.05
N PRO A 944 40.08 5.67 5.09
CA PRO A 944 40.38 4.25 4.91
C PRO A 944 39.42 3.57 3.94
N ASP A 945 39.95 2.74 3.05
CA ASP A 945 39.18 2.01 2.05
C ASP A 945 38.10 1.14 2.68
N VAL A 946 36.85 1.38 2.27
CA VAL A 946 35.74 0.46 2.54
C VAL A 946 35.89 -0.75 1.61
N PRO A 947 35.89 -1.99 2.11
CA PRO A 947 36.10 -3.17 1.27
C PRO A 947 35.08 -3.21 0.13
N ALA A 948 35.56 -3.47 -1.08
CA ALA A 948 34.74 -3.43 -2.28
C ALA A 948 33.64 -4.51 -2.23
N THR A 949 32.38 -4.08 -2.27
CA THR A 949 31.22 -4.98 -2.32
C THR A 949 31.36 -5.92 -3.53
N MET A 950 31.19 -7.22 -3.30
CA MET A 950 31.35 -8.25 -4.32
C MET A 950 29.97 -8.78 -4.75
N ASN A 951 29.86 -9.17 -6.02
CA ASN A 951 28.66 -9.82 -6.54
C ASN A 951 28.52 -11.25 -6.00
N VAL A 952 27.35 -11.60 -5.47
CA VAL A 952 27.05 -12.93 -4.93
C VAL A 952 26.66 -13.89 -6.06
N SER A 953 27.17 -15.13 -6.01
CA SER A 953 26.77 -16.17 -6.96
C SER A 953 25.37 -16.69 -6.69
N SER A 954 24.53 -16.83 -7.72
CA SER A 954 23.13 -17.26 -7.55
C SER A 954 22.67 -18.28 -8.61
N TYR A 955 21.80 -19.20 -8.20
CA TYR A 955 21.13 -20.11 -9.13
C TYR A 955 20.15 -19.37 -10.04
N LEU A 956 19.58 -18.23 -9.59
CA LEU A 956 18.59 -17.44 -10.33
C LEU A 956 19.14 -16.94 -11.68
N HIS A 957 20.40 -16.51 -11.71
CA HIS A 957 21.06 -16.03 -12.93
C HIS A 957 21.14 -17.13 -14.00
N ARG A 958 21.44 -18.37 -13.57
CA ARG A 958 21.53 -19.56 -14.43
C ARG A 958 20.15 -20.05 -14.86
N LEU A 959 19.16 -20.01 -13.98
CA LEU A 959 17.77 -20.34 -14.29
C LEU A 959 17.19 -19.38 -15.33
N GLY A 960 17.48 -18.07 -15.22
CA GLY A 960 17.12 -17.08 -16.23
C GLY A 960 17.75 -17.35 -17.60
N LEU A 961 19.05 -17.67 -17.62
CA LEU A 961 19.74 -18.04 -18.87
C LEU A 961 19.21 -19.36 -19.47
N ALA A 962 18.94 -20.37 -18.64
CA ALA A 962 18.37 -21.65 -19.07
C ALA A 962 16.98 -21.46 -19.72
N ARG A 963 16.12 -20.66 -19.08
CA ARG A 963 14.81 -20.26 -19.61
C ARG A 963 14.94 -19.56 -20.97
N ALA A 964 15.82 -18.56 -21.08
CA ALA A 964 16.05 -17.85 -22.35
C ALA A 964 16.61 -18.76 -23.46
N LEU A 965 17.59 -19.63 -23.14
CA LEU A 965 18.14 -20.59 -24.11
C LEU A 965 17.13 -21.68 -24.49
N ALA A 966 16.19 -22.05 -23.62
CA ALA A 966 15.10 -22.96 -23.97
C ALA A 966 14.11 -22.38 -25.02
N ARG A 967 14.03 -21.04 -25.18
CA ARG A 967 13.27 -20.40 -26.26
C ARG A 967 14.00 -20.39 -27.61
N THR A 968 15.33 -20.56 -27.62
CA THR A 968 16.13 -20.61 -28.86
C THR A 968 16.30 -22.06 -29.31
N LYS A 969 15.74 -22.40 -30.48
CA LYS A 969 15.63 -23.79 -30.97
C LYS A 969 16.97 -24.51 -31.20
N GLU A 970 18.08 -23.77 -31.24
CA GLU A 970 19.43 -24.26 -31.55
C GLU A 970 20.28 -24.59 -30.31
N THR A 971 19.81 -24.23 -29.10
CA THR A 971 20.61 -24.25 -27.85
C THR A 971 19.96 -25.07 -26.72
N THR A 972 19.08 -26.02 -27.06
CA THR A 972 18.37 -26.87 -26.08
C THR A 972 19.31 -27.72 -25.20
N SER A 973 20.46 -28.13 -25.73
CA SER A 973 21.52 -28.81 -24.97
C SER A 973 22.13 -27.90 -23.88
N ASP A 974 22.41 -26.64 -24.22
CA ASP A 974 23.00 -25.67 -23.29
C ASP A 974 22.01 -25.29 -22.18
N ALA A 975 20.73 -25.10 -22.54
CA ALA A 975 19.66 -24.91 -21.58
C ALA A 975 19.57 -26.10 -20.60
N SER A 976 19.62 -27.34 -21.12
CA SER A 976 19.58 -28.56 -20.30
C SER A 976 20.75 -28.65 -19.32
N ALA A 977 21.96 -28.30 -19.77
CA ALA A 977 23.15 -28.26 -18.91
C ALA A 977 23.04 -27.20 -17.80
N LEU A 978 22.44 -26.04 -18.08
CA LEU A 978 22.20 -24.99 -17.09
C LEU A 978 21.14 -25.38 -16.05
N TYR A 979 20.04 -26.02 -16.44
CA TYR A 979 19.06 -26.54 -15.45
C TYR A 979 19.71 -27.59 -14.53
N GLN A 980 20.55 -28.48 -15.06
CA GLN A 980 21.33 -29.40 -14.21
C GLN A 980 22.30 -28.66 -13.28
N GLN A 981 22.86 -27.52 -13.68
CA GLN A 981 23.69 -26.69 -12.79
C GLN A 981 22.84 -26.03 -11.70
N VAL A 982 21.63 -25.56 -12.01
CA VAL A 982 20.67 -25.03 -11.02
C VAL A 982 20.28 -26.09 -10.00
N ILE A 983 19.93 -27.30 -10.44
CA ILE A 983 19.60 -28.44 -9.57
C ILE A 983 20.76 -28.75 -8.60
N ARG A 984 22.02 -28.72 -9.07
CA ARG A 984 23.21 -28.93 -8.22
C ARG A 984 23.48 -27.78 -7.23
N MET A 985 23.04 -26.57 -7.53
CA MET A 985 23.20 -25.39 -6.65
C MET A 985 22.05 -25.23 -5.65
N ALA A 986 20.84 -25.65 -6.01
CA ALA A 986 19.63 -25.48 -5.22
C ALA A 986 18.63 -26.63 -5.52
N PRO A 987 18.81 -27.82 -4.93
CA PRO A 987 18.01 -29.01 -5.25
C PRO A 987 16.53 -28.88 -4.81
N GLU A 988 16.20 -27.90 -3.97
CA GLU A 988 14.84 -27.55 -3.55
C GLU A 988 13.96 -26.97 -4.68
N VAL A 989 14.57 -26.49 -5.77
CA VAL A 989 13.94 -25.61 -6.77
C VAL A 989 13.18 -26.43 -7.82
N HIS A 990 11.90 -26.69 -7.54
CA HIS A 990 10.92 -27.37 -8.40
C HIS A 990 11.01 -26.96 -9.88
N ASP A 991 10.96 -25.65 -10.18
CA ASP A 991 11.02 -25.07 -11.53
C ASP A 991 12.10 -25.72 -12.42
N ALA A 992 13.29 -25.95 -11.87
CA ALA A 992 14.43 -26.44 -12.63
C ALA A 992 14.30 -27.92 -13.03
N TYR A 993 13.56 -28.72 -12.27
CA TYR A 993 13.23 -30.10 -12.64
C TYR A 993 12.10 -30.13 -13.66
N ILE A 994 11.06 -29.30 -13.47
CA ILE A 994 9.90 -29.22 -14.36
C ILE A 994 10.32 -28.75 -15.76
N GLU A 995 11.05 -27.64 -15.86
CA GLU A 995 11.45 -27.06 -17.16
C GLU A 995 12.51 -27.93 -17.89
N LEU A 996 13.36 -28.64 -17.15
CA LEU A 996 14.28 -29.64 -17.72
C LEU A 996 13.53 -30.88 -18.22
N ALA A 997 12.56 -31.37 -17.44
CA ALA A 997 11.72 -32.49 -17.84
C ALA A 997 10.89 -32.15 -19.09
N GLU A 998 10.29 -30.95 -19.16
CA GLU A 998 9.52 -30.49 -20.33
C GLU A 998 10.34 -30.46 -21.62
N LEU A 999 11.61 -30.07 -21.58
CA LEU A 999 12.51 -30.17 -22.74
C LEU A 999 12.68 -31.63 -23.20
N LEU A 1000 12.89 -32.55 -22.24
CA LEU A 1000 13.09 -33.97 -22.49
C LEU A 1000 11.81 -34.71 -22.92
N LEU A 1001 10.61 -34.25 -22.55
CA LEU A 1001 9.33 -34.86 -22.97
C LEU A 1001 9.15 -34.97 -24.49
N SER A 1002 9.89 -34.16 -25.27
CA SER A 1002 9.87 -34.17 -26.73
C SER A 1002 10.81 -35.20 -27.38
N THR A 1003 11.78 -35.74 -26.63
CA THR A 1003 12.85 -36.62 -27.12
C THR A 1003 12.93 -37.96 -26.37
N ASP A 1004 12.88 -37.92 -25.04
CA ASP A 1004 12.87 -39.09 -24.15
C ASP A 1004 12.01 -38.83 -22.89
N PRO A 1005 10.74 -39.29 -22.89
CA PRO A 1005 9.86 -39.18 -21.73
C PRO A 1005 10.30 -39.98 -20.48
N LEU A 1006 11.19 -40.97 -20.61
CA LEU A 1006 11.73 -41.72 -19.46
C LEU A 1006 12.90 -40.97 -18.83
N ALA A 1007 13.75 -40.31 -19.63
CA ALA A 1007 14.76 -39.37 -19.10
C ALA A 1007 14.10 -38.20 -18.32
N ALA A 1008 12.90 -37.76 -18.71
CA ALA A 1008 12.11 -36.80 -17.93
C ALA A 1008 11.67 -37.36 -16.56
N VAL A 1009 11.32 -38.65 -16.48
CA VAL A 1009 11.06 -39.33 -15.19
C VAL A 1009 12.35 -39.47 -14.36
N ASP A 1010 13.49 -39.76 -14.99
CA ASP A 1010 14.79 -39.84 -14.32
C ASP A 1010 15.21 -38.48 -13.72
N VAL A 1011 14.87 -37.36 -14.37
CA VAL A 1011 15.02 -36.01 -13.81
C VAL A 1011 14.12 -35.80 -12.60
N TYR A 1012 12.82 -36.08 -12.70
CA TYR A 1012 11.90 -35.92 -11.57
C TYR A 1012 12.27 -36.81 -10.37
N CYS A 1013 12.83 -38.00 -10.59
CA CYS A 1013 13.31 -38.89 -9.54
C CYS A 1013 14.58 -38.42 -8.81
N GLN A 1014 15.22 -37.33 -9.25
CA GLN A 1014 16.32 -36.67 -8.54
C GLN A 1014 15.83 -35.62 -7.53
N TYR A 1015 14.53 -35.32 -7.46
CA TYR A 1015 13.99 -34.35 -6.51
C TYR A 1015 14.04 -34.88 -5.06
N PRO A 1016 14.59 -34.12 -4.10
CA PRO A 1016 14.63 -34.53 -2.69
C PRO A 1016 13.24 -34.49 -2.05
N GLN A 1017 12.64 -35.66 -1.80
CA GLN A 1017 11.37 -35.73 -1.08
C GLN A 1017 11.54 -35.35 0.39
N LYS A 1018 10.79 -34.33 0.83
CA LYS A 1018 10.68 -33.89 2.23
C LYS A 1018 10.02 -34.96 3.10
N PRO A 1019 10.18 -34.93 4.44
CA PRO A 1019 9.41 -35.75 5.38
C PRO A 1019 7.90 -35.60 5.16
N GLU A 1020 7.12 -36.67 5.37
CA GLU A 1020 5.65 -36.67 5.13
C GLU A 1020 4.87 -35.61 5.95
N GLN A 1021 5.48 -35.08 7.01
CA GLN A 1021 4.92 -34.03 7.88
C GLN A 1021 5.18 -32.59 7.35
N GLU A 1022 6.07 -32.45 6.36
CA GLU A 1022 6.54 -31.18 5.80
C GLU A 1022 6.19 -31.02 4.30
N GLN A 1023 5.57 -32.03 3.69
CA GLN A 1023 5.13 -32.02 2.30
C GLN A 1023 3.93 -31.09 2.10
N SER A 1024 4.02 -30.22 1.10
CA SER A 1024 2.94 -29.33 0.65
C SER A 1024 2.22 -29.89 -0.58
N PHE A 1025 1.08 -29.29 -0.93
CA PHE A 1025 0.38 -29.65 -2.18
C PHE A 1025 1.21 -29.40 -3.44
N ASP A 1026 2.15 -28.44 -3.42
CA ASP A 1026 3.06 -28.18 -4.54
C ASP A 1026 4.07 -29.32 -4.71
N ASP A 1027 4.56 -29.90 -3.61
CA ASP A 1027 5.45 -31.06 -3.61
C ASP A 1027 4.80 -32.31 -4.22
N ALA A 1028 3.47 -32.36 -4.31
CA ALA A 1028 2.73 -33.45 -4.96
C ALA A 1028 2.78 -33.40 -6.50
N PHE A 1029 3.15 -32.27 -7.11
CA PHE A 1029 3.20 -32.15 -8.57
C PHE A 1029 4.18 -33.16 -9.20
N ILE A 1030 5.38 -33.28 -8.61
CA ILE A 1030 6.46 -34.15 -9.11
C ILE A 1030 6.09 -35.65 -9.07
N PRO A 1031 5.63 -36.25 -7.96
CA PRO A 1031 5.18 -37.64 -7.95
C PRO A 1031 3.94 -37.85 -8.84
N GLY A 1032 3.03 -36.87 -8.93
CA GLY A 1032 1.89 -36.93 -9.86
C GLY A 1032 2.32 -37.01 -11.33
N GLU A 1033 3.30 -36.22 -11.75
CA GLU A 1033 3.87 -36.26 -13.09
C GLU A 1033 4.65 -37.55 -13.37
N ILE A 1034 5.43 -38.07 -12.42
CA ILE A 1034 6.07 -39.40 -12.55
C ILE A 1034 5.03 -40.48 -12.84
N VAL A 1035 3.93 -40.51 -12.08
CA VAL A 1035 2.82 -41.46 -12.30
C VAL A 1035 2.17 -41.25 -13.66
N ARG A 1036 1.91 -40.01 -14.06
CA ARG A 1036 1.33 -39.66 -15.37
C ARG A 1036 2.20 -40.14 -16.53
N LEU A 1037 3.51 -39.94 -16.45
CA LEU A 1037 4.46 -40.28 -17.51
C LEU A 1037 4.68 -41.79 -17.62
N LEU A 1038 4.92 -42.50 -16.52
CA LEU A 1038 5.09 -43.97 -16.54
C LEU A 1038 3.84 -44.68 -17.09
N ILE A 1039 2.64 -44.25 -16.69
CA ILE A 1039 1.38 -44.81 -17.21
C ILE A 1039 1.16 -44.46 -18.69
N LYS A 1040 1.56 -43.27 -19.15
CA LYS A 1040 1.53 -42.86 -20.56
C LYS A 1040 2.53 -43.62 -21.43
N CYS A 1041 3.67 -44.03 -20.87
CA CYS A 1041 4.69 -44.85 -21.52
C CYS A 1041 4.41 -46.37 -21.44
N GLU A 1042 3.27 -46.77 -20.87
CA GLU A 1042 2.89 -48.17 -20.59
C GLU A 1042 3.87 -48.96 -19.71
N THR A 1043 4.76 -48.27 -18.96
CA THR A 1043 5.78 -48.89 -18.08
C THR A 1043 5.21 -49.27 -16.70
N TYR A 1044 4.10 -50.02 -16.72
CA TYR A 1044 3.29 -50.36 -15.52
C TYR A 1044 3.99 -51.22 -14.46
N ASP A 1045 5.12 -51.84 -14.80
CA ASP A 1045 5.93 -52.68 -13.89
C ASP A 1045 7.18 -51.94 -13.36
N ASP A 1046 7.32 -50.64 -13.66
CA ASP A 1046 8.43 -49.83 -13.13
C ASP A 1046 8.34 -49.72 -11.59
N PRO A 1047 9.41 -50.04 -10.83
CA PRO A 1047 9.37 -50.03 -9.37
C PRO A 1047 9.12 -48.63 -8.77
N ARG A 1048 9.31 -47.56 -9.54
CA ARG A 1048 9.06 -46.16 -9.12
C ARG A 1048 7.58 -45.80 -9.15
N LEU A 1049 6.77 -46.50 -9.96
CA LEU A 1049 5.34 -46.24 -10.10
C LEU A 1049 4.58 -46.37 -8.75
N PRO A 1050 4.63 -47.50 -8.02
CA PRO A 1050 3.92 -47.62 -6.75
C PRO A 1050 4.40 -46.61 -5.69
N ILE A 1051 5.70 -46.31 -5.64
CA ILE A 1051 6.28 -45.36 -4.67
C ILE A 1051 5.68 -43.95 -4.88
N ASN A 1052 5.65 -43.48 -6.13
CA ASN A 1052 5.12 -42.16 -6.45
C ASN A 1052 3.58 -42.10 -6.39
N MET A 1053 2.88 -43.21 -6.70
CA MET A 1053 1.44 -43.30 -6.44
C MET A 1053 1.10 -43.21 -4.94
N ILE A 1054 1.90 -43.83 -4.06
CA ILE A 1054 1.70 -43.70 -2.60
C ILE A 1054 1.90 -42.26 -2.15
N SER A 1055 3.01 -41.62 -2.56
CA SER A 1055 3.30 -40.22 -2.23
C SER A 1055 2.19 -39.27 -2.70
N TYR A 1056 1.82 -39.34 -3.98
CA TYR A 1056 0.75 -38.52 -4.55
C TYR A 1056 -0.61 -38.76 -3.86
N GLY A 1057 -0.96 -40.03 -3.59
CA GLY A 1057 -2.20 -40.41 -2.91
C GLY A 1057 -2.26 -40.04 -1.42
N LYS A 1058 -1.11 -39.87 -0.75
CA LYS A 1058 -1.04 -39.34 0.62
C LYS A 1058 -1.28 -37.84 0.66
N ILE A 1059 -0.68 -37.07 -0.25
CA ILE A 1059 -0.78 -35.59 -0.25
C ILE A 1059 -2.12 -35.12 -0.84
N MET A 1060 -2.51 -35.64 -2.01
CA MET A 1060 -3.72 -35.21 -2.73
C MET A 1060 -4.99 -36.00 -2.36
N GLY A 1061 -4.83 -37.09 -1.60
CA GLY A 1061 -5.90 -38.05 -1.33
C GLY A 1061 -6.15 -39.04 -2.47
N ILE A 1062 -6.77 -40.17 -2.14
CA ILE A 1062 -6.88 -41.33 -3.03
C ILE A 1062 -7.79 -41.10 -4.26
N GLY A 1063 -8.72 -40.13 -4.20
CA GLY A 1063 -9.59 -39.77 -5.33
C GLY A 1063 -8.81 -39.30 -6.56
N CYS A 1064 -7.69 -38.59 -6.36
CA CYS A 1064 -6.80 -38.15 -7.44
C CYS A 1064 -6.09 -39.32 -8.16
N LEU A 1065 -6.15 -40.54 -7.61
CA LEU A 1065 -5.59 -41.75 -8.24
C LEU A 1065 -6.61 -42.56 -9.04
N GLU A 1066 -7.92 -42.31 -8.97
CA GLU A 1066 -8.96 -43.18 -9.53
C GLU A 1066 -8.74 -43.50 -11.03
N LYS A 1067 -8.39 -42.49 -11.83
CA LYS A 1067 -8.08 -42.64 -13.26
C LYS A 1067 -6.89 -43.59 -13.50
N TYR A 1068 -5.86 -43.51 -12.66
CA TYR A 1068 -4.67 -44.35 -12.75
C TYR A 1068 -4.93 -45.77 -12.24
N ILE A 1069 -5.75 -45.88 -11.19
CA ILE A 1069 -6.22 -47.17 -10.66
C ILE A 1069 -7.01 -47.92 -11.72
N HIS A 1070 -7.96 -47.28 -12.43
CA HIS A 1070 -8.74 -47.91 -13.50
C HIS A 1070 -7.85 -48.49 -14.62
N ILE A 1071 -6.85 -47.74 -15.08
CA ILE A 1071 -5.90 -48.21 -16.12
C ILE A 1071 -5.09 -49.42 -15.62
N LEU A 1072 -4.71 -49.42 -14.34
CA LEU A 1072 -3.99 -50.55 -13.73
C LEU A 1072 -4.90 -51.76 -13.44
N GLU A 1073 -6.20 -51.54 -13.20
CA GLU A 1073 -7.23 -52.60 -13.11
C GLU A 1073 -7.42 -53.26 -14.49
N GLU A 1074 -7.61 -52.47 -15.56
CA GLU A 1074 -7.68 -52.96 -16.96
C GLU A 1074 -6.43 -53.76 -17.37
N LYS A 1075 -5.24 -53.27 -17.00
CA LYS A 1075 -3.95 -53.93 -17.28
C LYS A 1075 -3.59 -55.02 -16.24
N CYS A 1076 -4.54 -55.41 -15.38
CA CYS A 1076 -4.45 -56.50 -14.39
C CYS A 1076 -3.31 -56.39 -13.36
N LYS A 1077 -2.86 -55.18 -13.01
CA LYS A 1077 -1.71 -54.91 -12.11
C LYS A 1077 -2.08 -54.97 -10.62
N THR A 1078 -2.81 -56.02 -10.23
CA THR A 1078 -3.39 -56.20 -8.88
C THR A 1078 -2.35 -56.25 -7.75
N LYS A 1079 -1.09 -56.62 -8.01
CA LYS A 1079 0.01 -56.54 -7.03
C LYS A 1079 0.37 -55.09 -6.70
N THR A 1080 0.56 -54.27 -7.73
CA THR A 1080 0.89 -52.84 -7.61
C THR A 1080 -0.24 -52.09 -6.89
N LEU A 1081 -1.50 -52.36 -7.28
CA LEU A 1081 -2.69 -51.75 -6.68
C LEU A 1081 -2.81 -52.00 -5.17
N LYS A 1082 -2.58 -53.24 -4.71
CA LYS A 1082 -2.58 -53.58 -3.27
C LYS A 1082 -1.48 -52.82 -2.52
N ALA A 1083 -0.28 -52.77 -3.07
CA ALA A 1083 0.86 -52.09 -2.44
C ALA A 1083 0.60 -50.58 -2.32
N VAL A 1084 0.04 -49.95 -3.35
CA VAL A 1084 -0.35 -48.52 -3.33
C VAL A 1084 -1.43 -48.25 -2.28
N TYR A 1085 -2.52 -49.02 -2.30
CA TYR A 1085 -3.64 -48.81 -1.39
C TYR A 1085 -3.22 -49.03 0.09
N ALA A 1086 -2.41 -50.06 0.35
CA ALA A 1086 -1.88 -50.31 1.70
C ALA A 1086 -0.90 -49.21 2.17
N GLY A 1087 -0.02 -48.75 1.27
CA GLY A 1087 0.96 -47.70 1.55
C GLY A 1087 0.32 -46.33 1.85
N ILE A 1088 -0.74 -45.95 1.14
CA ILE A 1088 -1.49 -44.71 1.41
C ILE A 1088 -2.11 -44.75 2.82
N HIS A 1089 -2.63 -45.90 3.24
CA HIS A 1089 -3.23 -46.09 4.57
C HIS A 1089 -2.22 -46.46 5.67
N ASN A 1090 -0.90 -46.41 5.42
CA ASN A 1090 0.15 -46.78 6.37
C ASN A 1090 -0.05 -48.17 7.01
N LYS A 1091 -0.60 -49.13 6.25
CA LYS A 1091 -0.94 -50.49 6.68
C LYS A 1091 -0.14 -51.54 5.91
N PRO A 1092 0.11 -52.73 6.49
CA PRO A 1092 0.65 -53.86 5.73
C PRO A 1092 -0.40 -54.39 4.74
N VAL A 1093 0.03 -54.99 3.63
CA VAL A 1093 -0.86 -55.58 2.61
C VAL A 1093 -1.73 -56.72 3.17
N ASP A 1094 -1.27 -57.38 4.24
CA ASP A 1094 -1.98 -58.49 4.91
C ASP A 1094 -2.93 -58.02 6.04
N ASP A 1095 -3.16 -56.71 6.18
CA ASP A 1095 -4.13 -56.13 7.11
C ASP A 1095 -5.56 -56.66 6.84
N LYS A 1096 -6.28 -57.05 7.89
CA LYS A 1096 -7.59 -57.71 7.77
C LYS A 1096 -8.67 -56.84 7.12
N ASP A 1097 -8.63 -55.54 7.31
CA ASP A 1097 -9.62 -54.62 6.75
C ASP A 1097 -9.33 -54.44 5.25
N LEU A 1098 -8.05 -54.25 4.90
CA LEU A 1098 -7.60 -54.15 3.51
C LEU A 1098 -7.81 -55.44 2.73
N GLN A 1099 -7.55 -56.61 3.32
CA GLN A 1099 -7.84 -57.92 2.72
C GLN A 1099 -9.33 -58.10 2.41
N SER A 1100 -10.21 -57.50 3.21
CA SER A 1100 -11.66 -57.51 2.96
C SER A 1100 -12.04 -56.59 1.78
N PHE A 1101 -11.43 -55.40 1.71
CA PHE A 1101 -11.57 -54.48 0.57
C PHE A 1101 -11.00 -55.07 -0.74
N PHE A 1102 -9.83 -55.70 -0.70
CA PHE A 1102 -9.18 -56.30 -1.88
C PHE A 1102 -9.99 -57.45 -2.49
N ARG A 1103 -10.75 -58.20 -1.67
CA ARG A 1103 -11.74 -59.19 -2.16
C ARG A 1103 -12.95 -58.52 -2.81
N PHE A 1104 -13.49 -57.46 -2.19
CA PHE A 1104 -14.59 -56.68 -2.79
C PHE A 1104 -14.20 -56.07 -4.15
N LYS A 1105 -12.93 -55.65 -4.29
CA LYS A 1105 -12.34 -55.16 -5.54
C LYS A 1105 -11.87 -56.26 -6.51
N CYS A 1106 -12.06 -57.54 -6.20
CA CYS A 1106 -11.59 -58.69 -7.01
C CYS A 1106 -10.07 -58.67 -7.31
N TRP A 1107 -9.26 -58.05 -6.43
CA TRP A 1107 -7.81 -58.03 -6.56
C TRP A 1107 -7.14 -59.28 -5.95
N ILE A 1108 -7.83 -60.00 -5.05
CA ILE A 1108 -7.42 -61.29 -4.43
C ILE A 1108 -8.50 -62.34 -4.72
#